data_AF-A0A2E8D4C8-F1
#
_entry.id   AF-A0A2E8D4C8-F1
#
_cell.length_a   1.000
_cell.length_b   1.000
_cell.length_c   1.000
_cell.angle_alpha   90.00
_cell.angle_beta   90.00
_cell.angle_gamma   90.00
#
_symmetry.space_group_name_H-M   'P 1'
#
loop_
_entity.id
_entity.type
_entity.pdbx_description
1 polymer ?
#
loop_
_entity_poly.entity_id
_entity_poly.type
_entity_poly.pdbx_seq_one_letter_code
_entity_poly.pdbx_strand_id
1 'polypeptide(L)'
;MEERPYEESGRSGYNLLATVDLMSEFELYVYLLTVGLAATATALRTYRNSKLTLVILGSALALAACGVMAWMLPARPVVADLLPEQNLHDENTVSDFASSDACRSCHPGPHASWYRTFHRTMTQEASPESVLAPFDGALLQSRGRSYRPLRINGEFWVEMADPDWETEARWKGIDLASVTDPPRVLRRIVMTTGSHHYQGYWVRSTRGVKLHQLPFVYHLDESRWIPTEDAFLRPPDAGRRFAVWNTNCIQCHAVAGQPRLDEATQVLSSRVAELSIACEACHGPGGEHVRKHQNPLTRYAQRLSDEPDSTIVNPASCDHEKSSEVCGQCHNAFEPTDEADWWKVGYRYRAGDDLEKSYRPYAFSPDLKDLTAFHSVGFWKDGTQRVGGREYLGMIESGCYKRGEMSCLSCHSMHDSDPNDQLAKQLESDGACLQCHDSHRTDLESHTHHAANSEGSRCYNCHMPHTSYALFTSIRSHRIDIPSAESSAQTGRPNACNLCHTDRTLQWTSDHLQSWYDMPPASSLDEEQRGVSAALLWALKGDAVQRVIIADQLGWDAAREVSGDNWQALPLAQLLEDPYAVVRMVAWKSLRKFPPYAEIPYDFIGTPEERAAVRKQVLEIWRAEQKPPAEDLRHLLIDSTGQLDKERWNKLLSERDDTPMELPE
;
A
#
# COMPACT_ATOMS: atom_id res chain seq x y z
N MET A 1 57.10 23.83 -40.41
CA MET A 1 57.94 24.82 -39.71
C MET A 1 57.17 25.25 -38.49
N GLU A 2 57.47 24.91 -37.25
CA GLU A 2 58.52 24.17 -36.52
C GLU A 2 57.81 23.71 -35.22
N GLU A 3 57.65 22.42 -34.90
CA GLU A 3 58.54 21.53 -34.11
C GLU A 3 59.05 22.12 -32.78
N ARG A 4 58.42 21.79 -31.64
CA ARG A 4 58.78 20.75 -30.60
C ARG A 4 59.66 21.32 -29.45
N PRO A 5 59.84 20.65 -28.30
CA PRO A 5 58.91 19.94 -27.38
C PRO A 5 59.20 20.28 -25.89
N TYR A 6 58.46 19.72 -24.92
CA TYR A 6 58.95 19.59 -23.55
C TYR A 6 58.69 18.17 -23.02
N GLU A 7 59.79 17.45 -22.82
CA GLU A 7 59.89 16.08 -22.30
C GLU A 7 60.16 16.05 -20.79
N GLU A 8 59.95 14.87 -20.24
CA GLU A 8 60.06 14.41 -18.86
C GLU A 8 61.44 14.59 -18.17
N SER A 9 61.41 14.70 -16.83
CA SER A 9 62.29 14.11 -15.80
C SER A 9 62.36 15.06 -14.58
N GLY A 10 62.46 14.66 -13.31
CA GLY A 10 62.57 13.36 -12.67
C GLY A 10 62.61 13.55 -11.14
N ARG A 11 61.95 12.61 -10.44
CA ARG A 11 62.29 11.99 -9.15
C ARG A 11 62.54 12.80 -7.85
N SER A 12 61.71 12.39 -6.88
CA SER A 12 62.05 11.81 -5.56
C SER A 12 61.84 12.67 -4.31
N GLY A 13 60.82 12.25 -3.56
CA GLY A 13 60.61 12.53 -2.15
C GLY A 13 59.72 11.42 -1.59
N TYR A 14 60.30 10.24 -1.37
CA TYR A 14 59.61 9.11 -0.73
C TYR A 14 59.38 9.46 0.75
N ASN A 15 58.13 9.72 1.11
CA ASN A 15 57.68 9.76 2.51
C ASN A 15 57.36 8.34 2.96
N LEU A 16 58.12 7.84 3.94
CA LEU A 16 58.15 6.44 4.37
C LEU A 16 57.03 6.07 5.38
N LEU A 17 55.84 6.69 5.27
CA LEU A 17 54.75 6.54 6.25
C LEU A 17 53.39 6.11 5.65
N ALA A 18 53.33 5.67 4.40
CA ALA A 18 52.07 5.37 3.70
C ALA A 18 51.95 3.89 3.24
N THR A 19 52.38 2.92 4.04
CA THR A 19 52.25 1.48 3.71
C THR A 19 51.66 0.64 4.84
N VAL A 20 50.70 1.17 5.61
CA VAL A 20 49.99 0.38 6.64
C VAL A 20 48.50 0.17 6.34
N ASP A 21 47.96 0.78 5.29
CA ASP A 21 46.51 0.86 5.10
C ASP A 21 45.94 -0.04 3.99
N LEU A 22 46.48 -1.26 3.84
CA LEU A 22 46.00 -2.24 2.85
C LEU A 22 46.18 -3.70 3.33
N MET A 23 45.91 -3.98 4.59
CA MET A 23 45.69 -5.36 5.05
C MET A 23 44.27 -5.47 5.58
N SER A 24 43.50 -6.42 5.03
CA SER A 24 42.20 -6.76 5.60
C SER A 24 42.37 -7.21 7.06
N GLU A 25 41.38 -7.01 7.94
CA GLU A 25 41.47 -7.43 9.36
C GLU A 25 41.88 -8.90 9.50
N PHE A 26 41.51 -9.74 8.53
CA PHE A 26 41.91 -11.14 8.43
C PHE A 26 43.42 -11.31 8.16
N GLU A 27 44.00 -10.55 7.24
CA GLU A 27 45.43 -10.61 6.94
C GLU A 27 46.27 -10.08 8.11
N LEU A 28 45.80 -9.05 8.81
CA LEU A 28 46.46 -8.54 10.01
C LEU A 28 46.43 -9.59 11.12
N TYR A 29 45.33 -10.31 11.27
CA TYR A 29 45.20 -11.40 12.25
C TYR A 29 46.12 -12.58 11.91
N VAL A 30 46.15 -13.04 10.66
CA VAL A 30 47.06 -14.10 10.20
C VAL A 30 48.52 -13.69 10.38
N TYR A 31 48.86 -12.43 10.10
CA TYR A 31 50.19 -11.89 10.31
C TYR A 31 50.59 -11.86 11.79
N LEU A 32 49.73 -11.35 12.68
CA LEU A 32 50.01 -11.33 14.12
C LEU A 32 50.12 -12.74 14.70
N LEU A 33 49.32 -13.70 14.22
CA LEU A 33 49.34 -15.08 14.68
C LEU A 33 50.59 -15.82 14.19
N THR A 34 51.03 -15.59 12.95
CA THR A 34 52.29 -16.14 12.42
C THR A 34 53.52 -15.53 13.09
N VAL A 35 53.53 -14.22 13.33
CA VAL A 35 54.61 -13.55 14.09
C VAL A 35 54.64 -14.05 15.54
N GLY A 36 53.48 -14.21 16.18
CA GLY A 36 53.37 -14.75 17.53
C GLY A 36 53.87 -16.19 17.64
N LEU A 37 53.51 -17.06 16.70
CA LEU A 37 54.01 -18.45 16.65
C LEU A 37 55.52 -18.52 16.37
N ALA A 38 56.03 -17.68 15.46
CA ALA A 38 57.45 -17.60 15.17
C ALA A 38 58.27 -17.11 16.37
N ALA A 39 57.80 -16.06 17.07
CA ALA A 39 58.43 -15.56 18.29
C ALA A 39 58.40 -16.61 19.42
N THR A 40 57.31 -17.36 19.55
CA THR A 40 57.18 -18.43 20.55
C THR A 40 58.11 -19.60 20.24
N ALA A 41 58.22 -20.01 18.97
CA ALA A 41 59.14 -21.05 18.52
C ALA A 41 60.61 -20.67 18.73
N THR A 42 60.98 -19.41 18.46
CA THR A 42 62.32 -18.89 18.75
C THR A 42 62.59 -18.85 20.25
N ALA A 43 61.66 -18.35 21.06
CA ALA A 43 61.80 -18.33 22.52
C ALA A 43 61.95 -19.73 23.14
N LEU A 44 61.19 -20.72 22.65
CA LEU A 44 61.28 -22.13 23.07
C LEU A 44 62.63 -22.78 22.68
N ARG A 45 63.24 -22.36 21.57
CA ARG A 45 64.58 -22.82 21.17
C ARG A 45 65.70 -22.19 21.99
N THR A 46 65.56 -20.91 22.37
CA THR A 46 66.63 -20.16 23.06
C THR A 46 66.59 -20.31 24.59
N TYR A 47 65.40 -20.42 25.18
CA TYR A 47 65.20 -20.47 26.63
C TYR A 47 64.55 -21.78 27.05
N ARG A 48 65.34 -22.85 27.08
CA ARG A 48 64.83 -24.23 27.21
C ARG A 48 64.43 -24.63 28.64
N ASN A 49 64.60 -23.77 29.66
CA ASN A 49 64.26 -24.05 31.07
C ASN A 49 64.18 -22.79 31.96
N SER A 50 63.37 -21.78 31.59
CA SER A 50 63.16 -20.61 32.45
C SER A 50 61.69 -20.29 32.65
N LYS A 51 61.32 -19.69 33.79
CA LYS A 51 59.95 -19.20 34.07
C LYS A 51 59.42 -18.27 32.97
N LEU A 52 60.32 -17.64 32.21
CA LEU A 52 59.99 -16.77 31.07
C LEU A 52 59.29 -17.53 29.93
N THR A 53 59.65 -18.79 29.70
CA THR A 53 59.06 -19.63 28.65
C THR A 53 57.58 -19.93 28.92
N LEU A 54 57.21 -20.14 30.19
CA LEU A 54 55.83 -20.32 30.63
C LEU A 54 55.01 -19.02 30.49
N VAL A 55 55.60 -17.86 30.78
CA VAL A 55 54.93 -16.56 30.60
C VAL A 55 54.67 -16.27 29.12
N ILE A 56 55.63 -16.57 28.24
CA ILE A 56 55.47 -16.38 26.79
C ILE A 56 54.39 -17.32 26.23
N LEU A 57 54.39 -18.60 26.63
CA LEU A 57 53.35 -19.55 26.23
C LEU A 57 51.96 -19.14 26.75
N GLY A 58 51.86 -18.70 28.00
CA GLY A 58 50.61 -18.22 28.58
C GLY A 58 50.07 -16.98 27.86
N SER A 59 50.96 -16.06 27.47
CA SER A 59 50.60 -14.85 26.72
C SER A 59 50.15 -15.17 25.29
N ALA A 60 50.82 -16.11 24.62
CA ALA A 60 50.44 -16.57 23.29
C ALA A 60 49.09 -17.31 23.30
N LEU A 61 48.83 -18.14 24.31
CA LEU A 61 47.54 -18.79 24.52
C LEU A 61 46.43 -17.79 24.83
N ALA A 62 46.69 -16.78 25.65
CA ALA A 62 45.73 -15.72 25.94
C ALA A 62 45.40 -14.88 24.70
N LEU A 63 46.39 -14.55 23.87
CA LEU A 63 46.19 -13.87 22.58
C LEU A 63 45.39 -14.73 21.60
N ALA A 64 45.69 -16.03 21.50
CA ALA A 64 44.92 -16.96 20.68
C ALA A 64 43.47 -17.08 21.18
N ALA A 65 43.25 -17.15 22.49
CA ALA A 65 41.90 -17.19 23.08
C ALA A 65 41.12 -15.88 22.84
N CYS A 66 41.77 -14.72 22.97
CA CYS A 66 41.16 -13.43 22.64
C CYS A 66 40.81 -13.33 21.16
N GLY A 67 41.66 -13.86 20.29
CA GLY A 67 41.42 -13.90 18.86
C GLY A 67 40.28 -14.84 18.44
N VAL A 68 40.16 -16.01 19.09
CA VAL A 68 39.00 -16.91 18.91
C VAL A 68 37.72 -16.25 19.44
N MET A 69 37.76 -15.56 20.58
CA MET A 69 36.61 -14.81 21.07
C MET A 69 36.22 -13.66 20.13
N ALA A 70 37.19 -12.94 19.55
CA ALA A 70 36.94 -11.89 18.57
C ALA A 70 36.37 -12.44 17.25
N TRP A 71 36.80 -13.64 16.82
CA TRP A 71 36.25 -14.34 15.64
C TRP A 71 34.85 -14.90 15.90
N MET A 72 34.51 -15.21 17.15
CA MET A 72 33.17 -15.62 17.57
C MET A 72 32.21 -14.42 17.76
N LEU A 73 32.69 -13.18 17.72
CA LEU A 73 31.80 -12.01 17.69
C LEU A 73 31.17 -11.91 16.30
N PRO A 74 29.84 -11.72 16.20
CA PRO A 74 29.18 -11.58 14.91
C PRO A 74 29.79 -10.40 14.14
N ALA A 75 30.06 -10.60 12.84
CA ALA A 75 30.57 -9.56 11.97
C ALA A 75 29.71 -8.30 12.10
N ARG A 76 30.32 -7.17 12.42
CA ARG A 76 29.60 -5.89 12.51
C ARG A 76 29.09 -5.56 11.10
N PRO A 77 27.80 -5.17 10.95
CA PRO A 77 27.30 -4.76 9.64
C PRO A 77 28.14 -3.60 9.13
N VAL A 78 28.54 -3.67 7.87
CA VAL A 78 29.26 -2.58 7.22
C VAL A 78 28.28 -1.41 7.10
N VAL A 79 28.65 -0.28 7.70
CA VAL A 79 28.02 1.01 7.37
C VAL A 79 28.51 1.32 5.97
N ALA A 80 27.67 1.19 4.94
CA ALA A 80 28.11 1.65 3.63
C ALA A 80 28.12 3.18 3.67
N ASP A 81 29.26 3.76 3.33
CA ASP A 81 29.42 5.19 3.15
C ASP A 81 28.31 5.70 2.24
N LEU A 82 27.49 6.60 2.79
CA LEU A 82 26.46 7.29 2.04
C LEU A 82 27.19 8.20 1.04
N LEU A 83 26.97 7.98 -0.26
CA LEU A 83 27.20 9.02 -1.26
C LEU A 83 26.61 10.34 -0.73
N PRO A 84 27.26 11.49 -0.98
CA PRO A 84 26.76 12.78 -0.50
C PRO A 84 25.27 12.93 -0.84
N GLU A 85 24.52 13.55 0.07
CA GLU A 85 23.06 13.75 -0.06
C GLU A 85 22.73 14.44 -1.39
N GLN A 86 22.44 13.64 -2.42
CA GLN A 86 21.76 14.14 -3.60
C GLN A 86 20.28 14.28 -3.22
N ASN A 87 19.83 15.52 -3.09
CA ASN A 87 18.42 15.84 -2.89
C ASN A 87 17.63 15.51 -4.16
N LEU A 88 16.47 14.89 -3.99
CA LEU A 88 15.51 14.70 -5.09
C LEU A 88 14.96 16.06 -5.57
N HIS A 89 15.02 17.06 -4.70
CA HIS A 89 14.74 18.46 -5.02
C HIS A 89 15.96 19.14 -5.64
N ASP A 90 15.78 19.75 -6.81
CA ASP A 90 16.75 20.67 -7.39
C ASP A 90 16.03 21.96 -7.81
N GLU A 91 16.25 23.02 -7.02
CA GLU A 91 15.70 24.37 -7.19
C GLU A 91 16.01 24.98 -8.57
N ASN A 92 17.05 24.52 -9.25
CA ASN A 92 17.48 25.09 -10.53
C ASN A 92 16.84 24.43 -11.77
N THR A 93 16.17 23.28 -11.63
CA THR A 93 15.61 22.55 -12.78
C THR A 93 14.10 22.58 -12.94
N VAL A 94 13.38 23.21 -12.01
CA VAL A 94 11.92 23.32 -12.10
C VAL A 94 11.49 24.78 -11.95
N SER A 95 12.03 25.67 -12.79
CA SER A 95 11.82 27.13 -12.73
C SER A 95 10.36 27.59 -12.71
N ASP A 96 9.45 26.72 -13.15
CA ASP A 96 8.03 27.01 -13.30
C ASP A 96 7.23 26.67 -12.04
N PHE A 97 7.83 25.99 -11.06
CA PHE A 97 7.19 25.56 -9.81
C PHE A 97 7.68 26.42 -8.64
N ALA A 98 6.76 26.79 -7.75
CA ALA A 98 7.01 27.70 -6.64
C ALA A 98 7.09 26.99 -5.27
N SER A 99 6.70 25.72 -5.19
CA SER A 99 6.41 24.96 -3.96
C SER A 99 5.22 25.49 -3.16
N SER A 100 4.64 24.62 -2.33
CA SER A 100 3.49 24.93 -1.47
C SER A 100 3.79 26.03 -0.44
N ASP A 101 5.05 26.19 -0.02
CA ASP A 101 5.46 27.24 0.92
C ASP A 101 5.24 28.65 0.35
N ALA A 102 5.44 28.85 -0.95
CA ALA A 102 5.20 30.14 -1.61
C ALA A 102 3.71 30.54 -1.58
N CYS A 103 2.81 29.56 -1.55
CA CYS A 103 1.36 29.78 -1.55
C CYS A 103 0.85 30.31 -0.19
N ARG A 104 1.52 29.94 0.92
CA ARG A 104 1.05 30.15 2.30
C ARG A 104 0.72 31.60 2.63
N SER A 105 1.53 32.55 2.17
CA SER A 105 1.40 33.97 2.52
C SER A 105 0.13 34.62 1.95
N CYS A 106 -0.28 34.19 0.75
CA CYS A 106 -1.45 34.71 0.05
C CYS A 106 -2.70 33.84 0.30
N HIS A 107 -2.52 32.54 0.56
CA HIS A 107 -3.59 31.56 0.78
C HIS A 107 -3.48 30.84 2.13
N PRO A 108 -3.50 31.57 3.27
CA PRO A 108 -3.27 30.97 4.58
C PRO A 108 -4.34 29.94 4.99
N GLY A 109 -5.60 30.13 4.58
CA GLY A 109 -6.70 29.20 4.84
C GLY A 109 -6.53 27.86 4.11
N PRO A 110 -6.54 27.85 2.76
CA PRO A 110 -6.31 26.63 1.97
C PRO A 110 -5.03 25.90 2.35
N HIS A 111 -3.93 26.63 2.57
CA HIS A 111 -2.67 26.03 3.03
C HIS A 111 -2.82 25.35 4.40
N ALA A 112 -3.42 26.02 5.39
CA ALA A 112 -3.62 25.43 6.71
C ALA A 112 -4.53 24.19 6.66
N SER A 113 -5.54 24.18 5.78
CA SER A 113 -6.38 23.01 5.58
C SER A 113 -5.60 21.86 4.93
N TRP A 114 -4.90 22.11 3.83
CA TRP A 114 -4.07 21.12 3.12
C TRP A 114 -3.00 20.52 4.03
N TYR A 115 -2.38 21.34 4.88
CA TYR A 115 -1.31 20.87 5.77
C TYR A 115 -1.75 19.76 6.74
N ARG A 116 -3.06 19.65 7.01
CA ARG A 116 -3.63 18.62 7.90
C ARG A 116 -4.02 17.33 7.16
N THR A 117 -3.96 17.31 5.82
CA THR A 117 -4.46 16.18 5.02
C THR A 117 -3.42 15.09 4.85
N PHE A 118 -3.91 13.88 4.55
CA PHE A 118 -3.03 12.75 4.25
C PHE A 118 -2.37 12.85 2.87
N HIS A 119 -2.92 13.66 1.96
CA HIS A 119 -2.26 14.06 0.71
C HIS A 119 -0.88 14.70 0.97
N ARG A 120 -0.81 15.63 1.94
CA ARG A 120 0.43 16.32 2.32
C ARG A 120 1.45 15.40 3.00
N THR A 121 1.00 14.35 3.68
CA THR A 121 1.88 13.43 4.45
C THR A 121 2.20 12.14 3.71
N MET A 122 1.65 11.93 2.50
CA MET A 122 1.74 10.67 1.75
C MET A 122 3.19 10.22 1.52
N THR A 123 4.10 11.15 1.26
CA THR A 123 5.55 10.91 1.17
C THR A 123 6.33 12.04 1.83
N GLN A 124 7.16 11.68 2.82
CA GLN A 124 7.91 12.63 3.61
C GLN A 124 9.36 12.16 3.76
N GLU A 125 10.28 13.10 3.91
CA GLU A 125 11.61 12.79 4.43
C GLU A 125 11.49 12.16 5.82
N ALA A 126 12.36 11.20 6.12
CA ALA A 126 12.33 10.52 7.41
C ALA A 126 12.88 11.43 8.51
N SER A 127 12.04 11.79 9.48
CA SER A 127 12.35 12.62 10.63
C SER A 127 11.62 12.10 11.87
N PRO A 128 11.99 12.57 13.09
CA PRO A 128 11.26 12.21 14.30
C PRO A 128 9.76 12.53 14.26
N GLU A 129 9.35 13.48 13.43
CA GLU A 129 7.95 13.90 13.25
C GLU A 129 7.20 13.08 12.19
N SER A 130 7.91 12.50 11.21
CA SER A 130 7.29 11.76 10.10
C SER A 130 7.35 10.24 10.24
N VAL A 131 8.30 9.70 11.00
CA VAL A 131 8.43 8.25 11.24
C VAL A 131 7.51 7.81 12.38
N LEU A 132 6.52 6.98 12.06
CA LEU A 132 5.47 6.56 13.00
C LEU A 132 5.76 5.20 13.67
N ALA A 133 6.60 4.36 13.07
CA ALA A 133 6.95 3.05 13.64
C ALA A 133 8.00 3.13 14.75
N PRO A 134 8.03 2.14 15.66
CA PRO A 134 9.12 1.97 16.60
C PRO A 134 10.38 1.45 15.87
N PHE A 135 11.49 2.16 16.10
CA PHE A 135 12.85 1.77 15.71
C PHE A 135 13.65 1.38 16.97
N ASP A 136 13.12 0.42 17.71
CA ASP A 136 13.55 0.03 19.05
C ASP A 136 14.52 -1.16 19.09
N GLY A 137 14.92 -1.69 17.93
CA GLY A 137 15.81 -2.85 17.82
C GLY A 137 15.10 -4.20 17.79
N ALA A 138 13.76 -4.24 17.68
CA ALA A 138 13.01 -5.48 17.50
C ALA A 138 13.55 -6.31 16.32
N LEU A 139 13.66 -7.63 16.51
CA LEU A 139 14.06 -8.53 15.43
C LEU A 139 12.81 -8.87 14.60
N LEU A 140 12.79 -8.39 13.35
CA LEU A 140 11.76 -8.72 12.38
C LEU A 140 12.24 -9.85 11.48
N GLN A 141 11.36 -10.77 11.10
CA GLN A 141 11.69 -11.87 10.21
C GLN A 141 10.59 -12.05 9.16
N SER A 142 11.00 -12.23 7.90
CA SER A 142 10.10 -12.58 6.81
C SER A 142 10.86 -13.32 5.72
N ARG A 143 10.24 -14.36 5.15
CA ARG A 143 10.73 -15.12 3.98
C ARG A 143 12.25 -15.41 4.03
N GLY A 144 12.73 -15.92 5.16
CA GLY A 144 14.14 -16.31 5.35
C GLY A 144 15.14 -15.15 5.50
N ARG A 145 14.67 -13.96 5.88
CA ARG A 145 15.49 -12.78 6.15
C ARG A 145 15.17 -12.19 7.52
N SER A 146 16.17 -11.57 8.13
CA SER A 146 16.05 -10.80 9.36
C SER A 146 16.18 -9.30 9.09
N TYR A 147 15.52 -8.47 9.88
CA TYR A 147 15.63 -7.02 9.82
C TYR A 147 15.64 -6.49 11.25
N ARG A 148 16.43 -5.44 11.51
CA ARG A 148 16.46 -4.78 12.80
C ARG A 148 16.35 -3.27 12.62
N PRO A 149 15.15 -2.68 12.73
CA PRO A 149 15.00 -1.23 12.77
C PRO A 149 15.60 -0.67 14.07
N LEU A 150 16.47 0.33 13.94
CA LEU A 150 17.30 0.88 15.01
C LEU A 150 17.21 2.41 15.01
N ARG A 151 17.22 3.01 16.19
CA ARG A 151 17.39 4.45 16.36
C ARG A 151 18.80 4.75 16.84
N ILE A 152 19.56 5.50 16.05
CA ILE A 152 20.98 5.81 16.31
C ILE A 152 21.14 7.33 16.21
N ASN A 153 21.57 7.98 17.28
CA ASN A 153 21.80 9.44 17.34
C ASN A 153 20.60 10.29 16.88
N GLY A 154 19.37 9.82 17.12
CA GLY A 154 18.15 10.50 16.71
C GLY A 154 17.67 10.17 15.29
N GLU A 155 18.51 9.55 14.47
CA GLU A 155 18.19 9.08 13.12
C GLU A 155 17.66 7.63 13.12
N PHE A 156 17.01 7.25 12.02
CA PHE A 156 16.39 5.95 11.82
C PHE A 156 17.23 5.09 10.87
N TRP A 157 17.53 3.88 11.30
CA TRP A 157 18.40 2.95 10.58
C TRP A 157 17.77 1.56 10.54
N VAL A 158 18.20 0.73 9.60
CA VAL A 158 17.81 -0.68 9.55
C VAL A 158 19.01 -1.55 9.21
N GLU A 159 19.20 -2.60 10.00
CA GLU A 159 20.10 -3.70 9.68
C GLU A 159 19.36 -4.73 8.82
N MET A 160 19.82 -4.97 7.59
CA MET A 160 19.14 -5.83 6.62
C MET A 160 20.11 -6.54 5.67
N ALA A 161 19.61 -7.50 4.88
CA ALA A 161 20.35 -7.98 3.71
C ALA A 161 20.55 -6.84 2.72
N ASP A 162 21.72 -6.74 2.08
CA ASP A 162 22.03 -5.64 1.18
C ASP A 162 21.05 -5.60 0.00
N PRO A 163 20.18 -4.57 -0.08
CA PRO A 163 19.15 -4.51 -1.11
C PRO A 163 19.75 -4.37 -2.52
N ASP A 164 20.96 -3.80 -2.65
CA ASP A 164 21.65 -3.69 -3.93
C ASP A 164 22.13 -5.06 -4.41
N TRP A 165 22.71 -5.83 -3.50
CA TRP A 165 23.14 -7.20 -3.76
C TRP A 165 21.94 -8.10 -4.09
N GLU A 166 20.84 -8.00 -3.33
CA GLU A 166 19.64 -8.82 -3.56
C GLU A 166 19.01 -8.54 -4.93
N THR A 167 18.98 -7.26 -5.33
CA THR A 167 18.50 -6.87 -6.66
C THR A 167 19.38 -7.46 -7.76
N GLU A 168 20.71 -7.38 -7.61
CA GLU A 168 21.64 -7.91 -8.60
C GLU A 168 21.61 -9.44 -8.67
N ALA A 169 21.54 -10.12 -7.53
CA ALA A 169 21.43 -11.57 -7.44
C ALA A 169 20.16 -12.05 -8.15
N ARG A 170 19.01 -11.39 -7.91
CA ARG A 170 17.76 -11.68 -8.61
C ARG A 170 17.88 -11.45 -10.11
N TRP A 171 18.49 -10.35 -10.54
CA TRP A 171 18.71 -10.06 -11.97
C TRP A 171 19.56 -11.15 -12.66
N LYS A 172 20.50 -11.77 -11.93
CA LYS A 172 21.27 -12.93 -12.39
C LYS A 172 20.52 -14.26 -12.32
N GLY A 173 19.25 -14.27 -11.94
CA GLY A 173 18.43 -15.47 -11.81
C GLY A 173 18.71 -16.30 -10.56
N ILE A 174 19.36 -15.74 -9.55
CA ILE A 174 19.59 -16.43 -8.27
C ILE A 174 18.28 -16.47 -7.49
N ASP A 175 17.88 -17.66 -7.06
CA ASP A 175 16.79 -17.82 -6.10
C ASP A 175 17.26 -17.35 -4.72
N LEU A 176 16.79 -16.18 -4.31
CA LEU A 176 17.12 -15.59 -3.01
C LEU A 176 16.70 -16.47 -1.83
N ALA A 177 15.67 -17.32 -1.98
CA ALA A 177 15.23 -18.23 -0.92
C ALA A 177 16.29 -19.30 -0.62
N SER A 178 17.13 -19.66 -1.61
CA SER A 178 18.22 -20.61 -1.44
C SER A 178 19.44 -20.03 -0.71
N VAL A 179 19.54 -18.69 -0.61
CA VAL A 179 20.67 -18.03 0.05
C VAL A 179 20.38 -17.83 1.53
N THR A 180 21.14 -18.53 2.37
CA THR A 180 20.98 -18.51 3.83
C THR A 180 21.79 -17.42 4.53
N ASP A 181 22.89 -16.96 3.92
CA ASP A 181 23.79 -15.95 4.48
C ASP A 181 24.07 -14.84 3.46
N PRO A 182 23.10 -13.94 3.21
CA PRO A 182 23.31 -12.81 2.32
C PRO A 182 24.21 -11.75 2.99
N PRO A 183 24.97 -10.96 2.22
CA PRO A 183 25.68 -9.81 2.74
C PRO A 183 24.74 -8.89 3.53
N ARG A 184 25.17 -8.47 4.72
CA ARG A 184 24.39 -7.66 5.66
C ARG A 184 24.93 -6.24 5.72
N VAL A 185 24.02 -5.28 5.80
CA VAL A 185 24.35 -3.85 5.84
C VAL A 185 23.49 -3.11 6.87
N LEU A 186 24.02 -1.99 7.34
CA LEU A 186 23.25 -0.98 8.07
C LEU A 186 22.95 0.18 7.11
N ARG A 187 21.67 0.54 6.96
CA ARG A 187 21.22 1.61 6.05
C ARG A 187 20.33 2.61 6.79
N ARG A 188 20.52 3.89 6.50
CA ARG A 188 19.66 4.96 7.02
C ARG A 188 18.33 4.94 6.27
N ILE A 189 17.23 5.11 7.01
CA ILE A 189 15.92 5.39 6.44
C ILE A 189 15.90 6.86 6.08
N VAL A 190 15.62 7.16 4.81
CA VAL A 190 15.68 8.54 4.29
C VAL A 190 14.31 9.11 3.93
N MET A 191 13.31 8.23 3.77
CA MET A 191 11.97 8.62 3.33
C MET A 191 10.93 7.65 3.88
N THR A 192 9.73 8.15 4.07
CA THR A 192 8.52 7.39 4.38
C THR A 192 7.48 7.57 3.29
N THR A 193 6.71 6.53 2.97
CA THR A 193 5.50 6.64 2.13
C THR A 193 4.36 5.88 2.78
N GLY A 194 3.18 6.48 2.89
CA GLY A 194 2.03 5.80 3.48
C GLY A 194 0.84 6.69 3.76
N SER A 195 -0.27 6.06 4.13
CA SER A 195 -1.51 6.70 4.54
C SER A 195 -1.59 6.77 6.07
N HIS A 196 -2.77 7.10 6.60
CA HIS A 196 -3.05 7.01 8.03
C HIS A 196 -3.37 5.58 8.52
N HIS A 197 -3.36 4.57 7.63
CA HIS A 197 -3.52 3.16 7.99
C HIS A 197 -2.18 2.43 8.13
N TYR A 198 -1.21 2.72 7.26
CA TYR A 198 0.14 2.15 7.34
C TYR A 198 1.21 3.06 6.76
N GLN A 199 2.46 2.83 7.16
CA GLN A 199 3.64 3.52 6.64
C GLN A 199 4.73 2.55 6.18
N GLY A 200 5.23 2.74 4.96
CA GLY A 200 6.42 2.10 4.41
C GLY A 200 7.64 3.02 4.48
N TYR A 201 8.83 2.42 4.44
CA TYR A 201 10.11 3.13 4.66
C TYR A 201 11.12 2.81 3.56
N TRP A 202 12.00 3.76 3.27
CA TRP A 202 12.92 3.67 2.14
C TRP A 202 14.37 3.87 2.55
N VAL A 203 15.25 3.01 2.04
CA VAL A 203 16.70 3.10 2.17
C VAL A 203 17.33 3.46 0.83
N ARG A 204 18.42 4.21 0.85
CA ARG A 204 19.15 4.58 -0.36
C ARG A 204 20.05 3.43 -0.85
N SER A 205 20.09 3.26 -2.17
CA SER A 205 21.07 2.43 -2.87
C SER A 205 22.47 3.05 -2.76
N THR A 206 23.49 2.21 -2.80
CA THR A 206 24.89 2.64 -3.00
C THR A 206 25.18 3.06 -4.44
N ARG A 207 24.21 2.88 -5.35
CA ARG A 207 24.29 3.22 -6.78
C ARG A 207 23.28 4.32 -7.14
N GLY A 208 23.67 5.58 -7.00
CA GLY A 208 22.85 6.74 -7.36
C GLY A 208 21.75 7.08 -6.36
N VAL A 209 20.62 7.63 -6.83
CA VAL A 209 19.50 8.10 -5.97
C VAL A 209 18.37 7.10 -5.83
N LYS A 210 18.59 5.84 -6.22
CA LYS A 210 17.58 4.78 -6.13
C LYS A 210 17.22 4.51 -4.67
N LEU A 211 15.92 4.41 -4.40
CA LEU A 211 15.37 4.11 -3.09
C LEU A 211 14.74 2.71 -3.09
N HIS A 212 15.22 1.85 -2.21
CA HIS A 212 14.69 0.51 -1.98
C HIS A 212 13.74 0.53 -0.78
N GLN A 213 12.59 -0.13 -0.93
CA GLN A 213 11.67 -0.30 0.18
C GLN A 213 12.29 -1.23 1.24
N LEU A 214 12.18 -0.87 2.52
CA LEU A 214 12.22 -1.83 3.60
C LEU A 214 11.04 -2.80 3.38
N PRO A 215 11.24 -4.13 3.27
CA PRO A 215 10.17 -5.11 2.99
C PRO A 215 9.23 -5.36 4.19
N PHE A 216 8.94 -4.30 4.93
CA PHE A 216 7.97 -4.23 6.00
C PHE A 216 7.25 -2.88 5.93
N VAL A 217 5.95 -2.92 6.19
CA VAL A 217 5.14 -1.74 6.51
C VAL A 217 4.79 -1.77 7.99
N TYR A 218 4.56 -0.61 8.57
CA TYR A 218 4.03 -0.50 9.92
C TYR A 218 2.54 -0.17 9.84
N HIS A 219 1.69 -1.06 10.32
CA HIS A 219 0.26 -0.84 10.41
C HIS A 219 -0.04 -0.04 11.68
N LEU A 220 -0.72 1.10 11.52
CA LEU A 220 -0.92 2.08 12.58
C LEU A 220 -1.99 1.63 13.57
N ASP A 221 -3.16 1.19 13.10
CA ASP A 221 -4.23 0.74 14.00
C ASP A 221 -3.85 -0.48 14.85
N GLU A 222 -3.13 -1.43 14.25
CA GLU A 222 -2.65 -2.64 14.94
C GLU A 222 -1.29 -2.44 15.62
N SER A 223 -0.68 -1.26 15.47
CA SER A 223 0.63 -0.91 16.05
C SER A 223 1.70 -2.01 15.87
N ARG A 224 1.81 -2.55 14.64
CA ARG A 224 2.71 -3.67 14.35
C ARG A 224 3.37 -3.57 12.99
N TRP A 225 4.57 -4.12 12.92
CA TRP A 225 5.25 -4.41 11.66
C TRP A 225 4.57 -5.59 10.95
N ILE A 226 4.33 -5.45 9.65
CA ILE A 226 3.78 -6.47 8.76
C ILE A 226 4.72 -6.59 7.56
N PRO A 227 5.13 -7.82 7.16
CA PRO A 227 5.85 -8.00 5.90
C PRO A 227 5.06 -7.41 4.73
N THR A 228 5.73 -6.74 3.80
CA THR A 228 5.05 -6.11 2.66
C THR A 228 4.21 -7.11 1.86
N GLU A 229 4.62 -8.38 1.78
CA GLU A 229 3.91 -9.44 1.07
C GLU A 229 2.60 -9.86 1.75
N ASP A 230 2.50 -9.67 3.07
CA ASP A 230 1.32 -10.03 3.87
C ASP A 230 0.41 -8.81 4.13
N ALA A 231 0.81 -7.62 3.66
CA ALA A 231 0.08 -6.37 3.81
C ALA A 231 -0.88 -6.04 2.65
N PHE A 232 -0.81 -6.81 1.57
CA PHE A 232 -1.64 -6.66 0.37
C PHE A 232 -2.29 -7.99 0.03
N LEU A 233 -3.32 -7.99 -0.82
CA LEU A 233 -3.90 -9.23 -1.32
C LEU A 233 -2.93 -9.87 -2.31
N ARG A 234 -2.06 -10.75 -1.80
CA ARG A 234 -1.04 -11.49 -2.57
C ARG A 234 -1.02 -12.96 -2.14
N PRO A 235 -0.65 -13.89 -3.04
CA PRO A 235 -0.60 -15.31 -2.71
C PRO A 235 0.38 -15.59 -1.56
N PRO A 236 0.11 -16.57 -0.68
CA PRO A 236 0.95 -16.85 0.49
C PRO A 236 2.37 -17.32 0.14
N ASP A 237 2.52 -17.96 -1.02
CA ASP A 237 3.79 -18.42 -1.57
C ASP A 237 4.50 -17.34 -2.40
N ALA A 238 3.93 -16.13 -2.49
CA ALA A 238 4.56 -15.02 -3.17
C ALA A 238 5.94 -14.74 -2.57
N GLY A 239 6.93 -14.69 -3.46
CA GLY A 239 8.27 -14.29 -3.12
C GLY A 239 8.33 -12.84 -2.63
N ARG A 240 9.50 -12.47 -2.11
CA ARG A 240 9.74 -11.14 -1.58
C ARG A 240 9.50 -10.04 -2.62
N ARG A 241 8.85 -8.95 -2.21
CA ARG A 241 8.62 -7.76 -3.02
C ARG A 241 9.81 -6.82 -2.92
N PHE A 242 10.19 -6.26 -4.05
CA PHE A 242 11.25 -5.24 -4.15
C PHE A 242 10.64 -4.04 -4.85
N ALA A 243 10.10 -3.09 -4.09
CA ALA A 243 9.61 -1.84 -4.65
C ALA A 243 10.75 -0.82 -4.73
N VAL A 244 10.70 0.01 -5.78
CA VAL A 244 11.62 1.13 -6.00
C VAL A 244 10.80 2.40 -6.10
N TRP A 245 10.95 3.31 -5.14
CA TRP A 245 10.11 4.51 -5.06
C TRP A 245 10.19 5.35 -6.34
N ASN A 246 11.40 5.50 -6.88
CA ASN A 246 11.74 6.28 -8.06
C ASN A 246 11.05 5.84 -9.36
N THR A 247 10.38 4.68 -9.36
CA THR A 247 9.71 4.14 -10.55
C THR A 247 8.27 3.76 -10.24
N ASN A 248 7.98 3.23 -9.06
CA ASN A 248 6.64 2.79 -8.68
C ASN A 248 5.80 3.90 -8.04
N CYS A 249 6.42 4.75 -7.22
CA CYS A 249 5.70 5.69 -6.35
C CYS A 249 5.80 7.14 -6.84
N ILE A 250 6.92 7.52 -7.46
CA ILE A 250 7.23 8.89 -7.91
C ILE A 250 6.16 9.49 -8.83
N GLN A 251 5.47 8.62 -9.59
CA GLN A 251 4.45 9.00 -10.56
C GLN A 251 3.18 9.55 -9.93
N CYS A 252 2.86 9.16 -8.69
CA CYS A 252 1.69 9.65 -7.98
C CYS A 252 2.07 10.44 -6.73
N HIS A 253 3.13 10.08 -6.01
CA HIS A 253 3.43 10.62 -4.68
C HIS A 253 4.45 11.77 -4.67
N ALA A 254 4.53 12.51 -5.76
CA ALA A 254 5.37 13.68 -5.90
C ALA A 254 4.81 14.67 -6.94
N VAL A 255 5.18 15.93 -6.82
CA VAL A 255 4.88 16.96 -7.82
C VAL A 255 5.91 16.88 -8.94
N ALA A 256 5.43 16.73 -10.18
CA ALA A 256 6.24 16.69 -11.39
C ALA A 256 7.41 15.70 -11.31
N GLY A 257 7.13 14.50 -10.80
CA GLY A 257 8.13 13.46 -10.58
C GLY A 257 8.75 12.93 -11.88
N GLN A 258 10.09 12.87 -11.92
CA GLN A 258 10.87 12.44 -13.07
C GLN A 258 11.79 11.28 -12.67
N PRO A 259 11.63 10.06 -13.21
CA PRO A 259 12.53 8.95 -12.93
C PRO A 259 13.98 9.23 -13.37
N ARG A 260 14.16 9.84 -14.55
CA ARG A 260 15.46 10.18 -15.17
C ARG A 260 16.43 9.00 -15.19
N LEU A 261 15.99 7.91 -15.80
CA LEU A 261 16.80 6.71 -16.02
C LEU A 261 17.79 6.94 -17.16
N ASP A 262 19.08 6.75 -16.89
CA ASP A 262 20.08 6.62 -17.94
C ASP A 262 20.05 5.17 -18.47
N GLU A 263 19.57 4.99 -19.71
CA GLU A 263 19.38 3.66 -20.30
C GLU A 263 20.70 2.86 -20.43
N ALA A 264 21.84 3.53 -20.60
CA ALA A 264 23.13 2.86 -20.80
C ALA A 264 23.71 2.32 -19.50
N THR A 265 23.58 3.08 -18.41
CA THR A 265 24.15 2.75 -17.10
C THR A 265 23.14 2.12 -16.15
N GLN A 266 21.84 2.19 -16.48
CA GLN A 266 20.72 1.79 -15.62
C GLN A 266 20.69 2.53 -14.27
N VAL A 267 21.28 3.73 -14.23
CA VAL A 267 21.32 4.58 -13.03
C VAL A 267 20.17 5.59 -13.09
N LEU A 268 19.46 5.70 -11.97
CA LEU A 268 18.42 6.71 -11.79
C LEU A 268 19.02 8.01 -11.25
N SER A 269 18.56 9.14 -11.79
CA SER A 269 18.90 10.50 -11.36
C SER A 269 17.65 11.31 -11.06
N SER A 270 16.69 10.66 -10.40
CA SER A 270 15.32 11.13 -10.26
C SER A 270 15.20 12.49 -9.60
N ARG A 271 14.18 13.24 -10.02
CA ARG A 271 13.89 14.60 -9.55
C ARG A 271 12.41 14.81 -9.31
N VAL A 272 12.10 15.69 -8.38
CA VAL A 272 10.73 16.15 -8.09
C VAL A 272 10.73 17.66 -7.85
N ALA A 273 9.62 18.33 -8.14
CA ALA A 273 9.43 19.71 -7.73
C ALA A 273 9.21 19.79 -6.21
N GLU A 274 8.29 18.97 -5.70
CA GLU A 274 7.94 18.86 -4.29
C GLU A 274 7.59 17.39 -3.96
N LEU A 275 7.82 16.94 -2.72
CA LEU A 275 7.39 15.62 -2.25
C LEU A 275 5.93 15.69 -1.82
N SER A 276 5.27 14.53 -1.79
CA SER A 276 3.83 14.39 -1.48
C SER A 276 2.92 15.06 -2.51
N ILE A 277 1.62 14.89 -2.31
CA ILE A 277 0.62 15.61 -3.09
C ILE A 277 0.57 17.03 -2.55
N ALA A 278 1.25 17.93 -3.24
CA ALA A 278 1.38 19.34 -2.89
C ALA A 278 0.50 20.24 -3.77
N CYS A 279 0.45 21.54 -3.48
CA CYS A 279 -0.47 22.48 -4.14
C CYS A 279 -0.42 22.39 -5.68
N GLU A 280 0.79 22.32 -6.23
CA GLU A 280 1.03 22.35 -7.68
C GLU A 280 0.73 21.01 -8.39
N ALA A 281 0.46 19.92 -7.65
CA ALA A 281 -0.09 18.70 -8.24
C ALA A 281 -1.51 18.92 -8.77
N CYS A 282 -2.32 19.72 -8.06
CA CYS A 282 -3.72 19.99 -8.43
C CYS A 282 -3.90 21.32 -9.16
N HIS A 283 -3.03 22.30 -8.91
CA HIS A 283 -3.13 23.65 -9.47
C HIS A 283 -2.18 23.91 -10.65
N GLY A 284 -1.31 22.95 -10.97
CA GLY A 284 -0.26 23.11 -11.97
C GLY A 284 0.90 24.00 -11.48
N PRO A 285 1.91 24.27 -12.34
CA PRO A 285 3.08 25.07 -11.99
C PRO A 285 2.68 26.52 -11.66
N GLY A 286 2.96 26.98 -10.44
CA GLY A 286 2.56 28.29 -9.90
C GLY A 286 3.64 29.37 -9.97
N GLY A 287 4.82 29.10 -10.52
CA GLY A 287 5.94 30.04 -10.57
C GLY A 287 5.63 31.33 -11.33
N GLU A 288 4.87 31.27 -12.43
CA GLU A 288 4.38 32.47 -13.12
C GLU A 288 3.35 33.23 -12.28
N HIS A 289 2.38 32.51 -11.73
CA HIS A 289 1.33 33.08 -10.87
C HIS A 289 1.94 33.86 -9.69
N VAL A 290 2.87 33.25 -8.96
CA VAL A 290 3.57 33.89 -7.85
C VAL A 290 4.33 35.13 -8.30
N ARG A 291 5.12 35.07 -9.38
CA ARG A 291 5.85 36.25 -9.90
C ARG A 291 4.91 37.38 -10.32
N LYS A 292 3.81 37.07 -11.03
CA LYS A 292 2.82 38.05 -11.50
C LYS A 292 2.12 38.74 -10.33
N HIS A 293 1.74 37.97 -9.30
CA HIS A 293 0.96 38.45 -8.16
C HIS A 293 1.78 38.87 -6.95
N GLN A 294 3.12 38.79 -6.99
CA GLN A 294 3.97 39.48 -6.02
C GLN A 294 3.72 41.00 -6.04
N ASN A 295 3.35 41.55 -7.19
CA ASN A 295 2.93 42.95 -7.32
C ASN A 295 1.50 43.18 -6.78
N PRO A 296 1.31 44.01 -5.73
CA PRO A 296 -0.01 44.30 -5.19
C PRO A 296 -0.99 44.89 -6.20
N LEU A 297 -0.52 45.71 -7.14
CA LEU A 297 -1.39 46.34 -8.16
C LEU A 297 -2.03 45.28 -9.06
N THR A 298 -1.25 44.28 -9.48
CA THR A 298 -1.75 43.16 -10.28
C THR A 298 -2.80 42.37 -9.50
N ARG A 299 -2.58 42.11 -8.21
CA ARG A 299 -3.56 41.43 -7.35
C ARG A 299 -4.88 42.17 -7.24
N TYR A 300 -4.82 43.49 -7.01
CA TYR A 300 -6.03 44.31 -6.93
C TYR A 300 -6.76 44.40 -8.27
N ALA A 301 -6.02 44.56 -9.37
CA ALA A 301 -6.59 44.57 -10.71
C ALA A 301 -7.28 43.23 -11.04
N GLN A 302 -6.64 42.09 -10.74
CA GLN A 302 -7.22 40.77 -10.95
C GLN A 302 -8.48 40.56 -10.10
N ARG A 303 -8.49 41.01 -8.83
CA ARG A 303 -9.66 40.90 -7.94
C ARG A 303 -10.86 41.73 -8.40
N LEU A 304 -10.61 42.83 -9.11
CA LEU A 304 -11.65 43.71 -9.66
C LEU A 304 -12.06 43.30 -11.09
N SER A 305 -11.41 42.30 -11.65
CA SER A 305 -11.67 41.76 -12.98
C SER A 305 -12.54 40.51 -12.88
N ASP A 306 -13.42 40.31 -13.86
CA ASP A 306 -14.18 39.07 -14.02
C ASP A 306 -13.41 38.01 -14.83
N GLU A 307 -12.30 38.39 -15.46
CA GLU A 307 -11.45 37.47 -16.22
C GLU A 307 -10.76 36.45 -15.30
N PRO A 308 -10.72 35.16 -15.66
CA PRO A 308 -9.98 34.15 -14.91
C PRO A 308 -8.47 34.41 -14.98
N ASP A 309 -7.74 34.04 -13.93
CA ASP A 309 -6.28 34.11 -13.95
C ASP A 309 -5.70 32.91 -14.70
N SER A 310 -5.25 33.14 -15.93
CA SER A 310 -4.69 32.10 -16.79
C SER A 310 -3.33 31.55 -16.34
N THR A 311 -2.74 32.09 -15.26
CA THR A 311 -1.41 31.68 -14.79
C THR A 311 -1.44 30.53 -13.78
N ILE A 312 -2.63 30.10 -13.35
CA ILE A 312 -2.82 28.98 -12.41
C ILE A 312 -4.15 28.28 -12.70
N VAL A 313 -4.22 26.98 -12.44
CA VAL A 313 -5.48 26.23 -12.59
C VAL A 313 -6.24 26.21 -11.28
N ASN A 314 -7.55 26.42 -11.34
CA ASN A 314 -8.46 26.12 -10.24
C ASN A 314 -9.41 25.00 -10.70
N PRO A 315 -9.24 23.75 -10.20
CA PRO A 315 -10.09 22.63 -10.60
C PRO A 315 -11.60 22.88 -10.41
N ALA A 316 -11.99 23.66 -9.39
CA ALA A 316 -13.39 24.01 -9.15
C ALA A 316 -14.00 24.97 -10.19
N SER A 317 -13.17 25.55 -11.06
CA SER A 317 -13.60 26.42 -12.16
C SER A 317 -13.50 25.74 -13.53
N CYS A 318 -13.03 24.49 -13.57
CA CYS A 318 -13.01 23.67 -14.77
C CYS A 318 -14.38 23.01 -15.01
N ASP A 319 -14.62 22.56 -16.24
CA ASP A 319 -15.70 21.60 -16.48
C ASP A 319 -15.45 20.28 -15.72
N HIS A 320 -16.49 19.45 -15.63
CA HIS A 320 -16.46 18.23 -14.83
C HIS A 320 -15.42 17.21 -15.32
N GLU A 321 -15.13 17.17 -16.62
CA GLU A 321 -14.12 16.27 -17.21
C GLU A 321 -12.73 16.70 -16.76
N LYS A 322 -12.35 17.95 -17.02
CA LYS A 322 -11.05 18.52 -16.65
C LYS A 322 -10.83 18.55 -15.14
N SER A 323 -11.88 18.86 -14.36
CA SER A 323 -11.82 18.78 -12.90
C SER A 323 -11.55 17.35 -12.42
N SER A 324 -12.12 16.35 -13.07
CA SER A 324 -11.96 14.94 -12.67
C SER A 324 -10.59 14.39 -13.07
N GLU A 325 -10.08 14.79 -14.24
CA GLU A 325 -8.76 14.42 -14.73
C GLU A 325 -7.63 14.81 -13.77
N VAL A 326 -7.77 15.93 -13.04
CA VAL A 326 -6.80 16.35 -12.01
C VAL A 326 -6.68 15.29 -10.91
N CYS A 327 -7.77 14.63 -10.54
CA CYS A 327 -7.75 13.53 -9.57
C CYS A 327 -7.31 12.22 -10.24
N GLY A 328 -7.73 12.02 -11.50
CA GLY A 328 -7.39 10.88 -12.36
C GLY A 328 -5.91 10.78 -12.72
N GLN A 329 -5.08 11.79 -12.45
CA GLN A 329 -3.62 11.66 -12.58
C GLN A 329 -3.00 10.66 -11.58
N CYS A 330 -3.70 10.40 -10.46
CA CYS A 330 -3.26 9.47 -9.41
C CYS A 330 -4.30 8.41 -9.06
N HIS A 331 -5.59 8.79 -8.93
CA HIS A 331 -6.69 7.88 -8.56
C HIS A 331 -7.19 7.06 -9.75
N ASN A 332 -6.26 6.52 -10.52
CA ASN A 332 -6.49 5.86 -11.80
C ASN A 332 -5.47 4.74 -11.99
N ALA A 333 -5.80 3.76 -12.83
CA ALA A 333 -4.89 2.71 -13.24
C ALA A 333 -4.52 2.98 -14.70
N PHE A 334 -3.22 3.12 -14.99
CA PHE A 334 -2.78 3.69 -16.26
C PHE A 334 -1.42 3.15 -16.72
N GLU A 335 -1.14 3.36 -18.00
CA GLU A 335 0.18 3.26 -18.61
C GLU A 335 0.59 4.62 -19.22
N PRO A 336 1.89 4.91 -19.35
CA PRO A 336 2.31 6.06 -20.13
C PRO A 336 1.96 5.89 -21.62
N THR A 337 1.56 6.97 -22.27
CA THR A 337 1.33 6.97 -23.73
C THR A 337 2.63 6.76 -24.52
N ASP A 338 3.77 7.19 -23.96
CA ASP A 338 5.14 6.96 -24.42
C ASP A 338 6.03 6.54 -23.23
N GLU A 339 6.31 5.24 -23.12
CA GLU A 339 7.12 4.68 -22.03
C GLU A 339 8.58 5.17 -22.07
N ALA A 340 9.17 5.31 -23.25
CA ALA A 340 10.57 5.72 -23.40
C ALA A 340 10.80 7.18 -22.99
N ASP A 341 9.81 8.05 -23.26
CA ASP A 341 9.82 9.43 -22.77
C ASP A 341 9.56 9.48 -21.25
N TRP A 342 8.62 8.67 -20.74
CA TRP A 342 8.34 8.60 -19.30
C TRP A 342 9.57 8.25 -18.46
N TRP A 343 10.38 7.28 -18.89
CA TRP A 343 11.63 6.92 -18.19
C TRP A 343 12.62 8.10 -18.09
N LYS A 344 12.55 9.05 -19.02
CA LYS A 344 13.47 10.21 -19.10
C LYS A 344 12.95 11.42 -18.32
N VAL A 345 11.65 11.71 -18.42
CA VAL A 345 11.09 12.98 -17.90
C VAL A 345 9.82 12.82 -17.06
N GLY A 346 9.32 11.61 -16.88
CA GLY A 346 8.05 11.34 -16.19
C GLY A 346 6.83 11.74 -17.01
N TYR A 347 5.66 11.83 -16.36
CA TYR A 347 4.42 12.27 -17.00
C TYR A 347 4.45 13.77 -17.35
N ARG A 348 3.98 14.09 -18.55
CA ARG A 348 3.91 15.49 -19.04
C ARG A 348 2.65 16.23 -18.61
N TYR A 349 1.60 15.50 -18.24
CA TYR A 349 0.35 16.06 -17.75
C TYR A 349 0.58 17.11 -16.67
N ARG A 350 -0.06 18.26 -16.81
CA ARG A 350 -0.25 19.24 -15.75
C ARG A 350 -1.75 19.46 -15.57
N ALA A 351 -2.15 19.90 -14.38
CA ALA A 351 -3.54 20.22 -14.11
C ALA A 351 -4.09 21.15 -15.21
N GLY A 352 -5.31 20.88 -15.69
CA GLY A 352 -5.93 21.59 -16.81
C GLY A 352 -5.58 21.06 -18.21
N ASP A 353 -4.57 20.20 -18.35
CA ASP A 353 -4.31 19.49 -19.60
C ASP A 353 -5.35 18.39 -19.86
N ASP A 354 -5.20 17.72 -21.00
CA ASP A 354 -5.90 16.49 -21.34
C ASP A 354 -5.10 15.27 -20.82
N LEU A 355 -5.67 14.59 -19.83
CA LEU A 355 -5.07 13.44 -19.16
C LEU A 355 -4.66 12.35 -20.17
N GLU A 356 -5.51 12.08 -21.16
CA GLU A 356 -5.30 10.97 -22.11
C GLU A 356 -4.14 11.20 -23.08
N LYS A 357 -3.59 12.42 -23.13
CA LYS A 357 -2.35 12.69 -23.91
C LYS A 357 -1.10 12.14 -23.25
N SER A 358 -1.11 12.01 -21.92
CA SER A 358 0.04 11.51 -21.14
C SER A 358 -0.20 10.13 -20.54
N TYR A 359 -1.46 9.82 -20.25
CA TYR A 359 -1.89 8.58 -19.64
C TYR A 359 -2.74 7.79 -20.61
N ARG A 360 -2.58 6.48 -20.62
CA ARG A 360 -3.53 5.53 -21.22
C ARG A 360 -4.25 4.84 -20.07
N PRO A 361 -5.45 5.31 -19.68
CA PRO A 361 -6.23 4.65 -18.64
C PRO A 361 -6.52 3.20 -19.05
N TYR A 362 -6.48 2.29 -18.08
CA TYR A 362 -6.92 0.93 -18.32
C TYR A 362 -8.45 0.91 -18.48
N ALA A 363 -8.91 0.55 -19.66
CA ALA A 363 -10.32 0.31 -19.93
C ALA A 363 -10.62 -1.18 -19.78
N PHE A 364 -11.65 -1.54 -19.02
CA PHE A 364 -12.10 -2.92 -19.00
C PHE A 364 -12.76 -3.28 -20.33
N SER A 365 -12.27 -4.32 -20.99
CA SER A 365 -12.97 -4.95 -22.11
C SER A 365 -12.87 -6.47 -21.99
N PRO A 366 -14.00 -7.20 -22.12
CA PRO A 366 -14.02 -8.66 -22.09
C PRO A 366 -13.22 -9.29 -23.25
N ASP A 367 -12.91 -8.51 -24.29
CA ASP A 367 -12.16 -8.93 -25.48
C ASP A 367 -10.66 -8.62 -25.41
N LEU A 368 -10.15 -8.09 -24.28
CA LEU A 368 -8.71 -7.85 -24.11
C LEU A 368 -7.96 -9.18 -24.12
N LYS A 369 -7.34 -9.49 -25.27
CA LYS A 369 -6.49 -10.67 -25.46
C LYS A 369 -5.11 -10.51 -24.83
N ASP A 370 -4.67 -9.26 -24.65
CA ASP A 370 -3.46 -8.88 -23.88
C ASP A 370 -3.88 -8.45 -22.47
N LEU A 371 -4.16 -9.45 -21.63
CA LEU A 371 -4.35 -9.20 -20.21
C LEU A 371 -2.98 -8.98 -19.58
N THR A 372 -2.60 -7.72 -19.35
CA THR A 372 -1.61 -7.43 -18.30
C THR A 372 -2.10 -8.04 -16.99
N ALA A 373 -1.19 -8.31 -16.06
CA ALA A 373 -1.56 -8.87 -14.75
C ALA A 373 -2.63 -8.03 -14.03
N PHE A 374 -2.71 -6.72 -14.28
CA PHE A 374 -3.76 -5.86 -13.72
C PHE A 374 -5.11 -6.04 -14.42
N HIS A 375 -5.15 -6.17 -15.75
CA HIS A 375 -6.42 -6.34 -16.48
C HIS A 375 -7.18 -7.61 -16.08
N SER A 376 -6.49 -8.67 -15.67
CA SER A 376 -7.12 -9.94 -15.32
C SER A 376 -7.74 -9.96 -13.91
N VAL A 377 -7.23 -9.17 -12.96
CA VAL A 377 -7.65 -9.24 -11.54
C VAL A 377 -8.07 -7.90 -10.93
N GLY A 378 -7.74 -6.77 -11.57
CA GLY A 378 -8.07 -5.43 -11.08
C GLY A 378 -9.55 -5.06 -11.25
N PHE A 379 -10.31 -5.84 -12.02
CA PHE A 379 -11.69 -5.55 -12.38
C PHE A 379 -12.62 -6.74 -12.14
N TRP A 380 -13.87 -6.47 -11.75
CA TRP A 380 -14.98 -7.40 -11.88
C TRP A 380 -15.31 -7.63 -13.36
N LYS A 381 -16.04 -8.70 -13.68
CA LYS A 381 -16.35 -9.04 -15.09
C LYS A 381 -17.27 -8.02 -15.79
N ASP A 382 -17.84 -7.07 -15.06
CA ASP A 382 -18.59 -5.92 -15.61
C ASP A 382 -17.74 -4.65 -15.78
N GLY A 383 -16.44 -4.71 -15.46
CA GLY A 383 -15.53 -3.56 -15.53
C GLY A 383 -15.56 -2.63 -14.35
N THR A 384 -16.23 -2.99 -13.26
CA THR A 384 -16.11 -2.30 -11.98
C THR A 384 -14.74 -2.60 -11.35
N GLN A 385 -14.11 -1.62 -10.71
CA GLN A 385 -12.81 -1.80 -10.05
C GLN A 385 -12.92 -2.73 -8.83
N ARG A 386 -11.92 -3.61 -8.66
CA ARG A 386 -11.72 -4.45 -7.46
C ARG A 386 -10.75 -3.84 -6.46
N VAL A 387 -9.94 -2.86 -6.87
CA VAL A 387 -8.90 -2.23 -6.03
C VAL A 387 -9.26 -0.77 -5.74
N GLY A 388 -9.08 -0.35 -4.49
CA GLY A 388 -9.19 1.07 -4.11
C GLY A 388 -8.04 1.92 -4.66
N GLY A 389 -8.15 3.24 -4.57
CA GLY A 389 -7.20 4.19 -5.14
C GLY A 389 -7.31 4.35 -6.65
N ARG A 390 -8.38 3.86 -7.27
CA ARG A 390 -8.66 3.83 -8.73
C ARG A 390 -10.06 4.35 -9.05
N GLU A 391 -10.59 5.21 -8.18
CA GLU A 391 -11.98 5.67 -8.16
C GLU A 391 -12.37 6.40 -9.45
N TYR A 392 -11.44 7.08 -10.11
CA TYR A 392 -11.66 7.78 -11.38
C TYR A 392 -12.28 6.86 -12.43
N LEU A 393 -11.76 5.63 -12.57
CA LEU A 393 -12.22 4.66 -13.57
C LEU A 393 -13.65 4.17 -13.32
N GLY A 394 -14.08 4.09 -12.06
CA GLY A 394 -15.48 3.82 -11.74
C GLY A 394 -16.36 5.03 -12.05
N MET A 395 -15.91 6.21 -11.63
CA MET A 395 -16.68 7.45 -11.70
C MET A 395 -16.99 7.86 -13.15
N ILE A 396 -15.99 7.84 -14.05
CA ILE A 396 -16.18 8.19 -15.47
C ILE A 396 -17.13 7.23 -16.21
N GLU A 397 -17.34 6.05 -15.63
CA GLU A 397 -18.23 5.04 -16.16
C GLU A 397 -19.67 5.15 -15.65
N SER A 398 -19.91 5.96 -14.63
CA SER A 398 -21.22 6.18 -14.02
C SER A 398 -22.16 6.96 -14.93
N GLY A 399 -23.47 6.81 -14.71
CA GLY A 399 -24.48 7.64 -15.37
C GLY A 399 -24.38 9.12 -15.00
N CYS A 400 -23.94 9.42 -13.78
CA CYS A 400 -23.79 10.77 -13.24
C CYS A 400 -22.69 11.55 -13.96
N TYR A 401 -21.62 10.88 -14.39
CA TYR A 401 -20.57 11.47 -15.24
C TYR A 401 -21.02 11.49 -16.71
N LYS A 402 -21.35 10.34 -17.29
CA LYS A 402 -21.62 10.21 -18.74
C LYS A 402 -22.83 11.00 -19.25
N ARG A 403 -23.81 11.28 -18.39
CA ARG A 403 -25.06 11.98 -18.74
C ARG A 403 -25.32 13.21 -17.88
N GLY A 404 -24.41 13.53 -16.97
CA GLY A 404 -24.49 14.68 -16.08
C GLY A 404 -23.20 15.48 -16.13
N GLU A 405 -22.93 16.23 -15.07
CA GLU A 405 -21.71 17.05 -14.92
C GLU A 405 -21.01 16.71 -13.60
N MET A 406 -21.13 15.46 -13.13
CA MET A 406 -20.51 15.05 -11.88
C MET A 406 -18.98 15.02 -12.03
N SER A 407 -18.28 15.56 -11.05
CA SER A 407 -16.83 15.44 -10.89
C SER A 407 -16.48 14.94 -9.49
N CYS A 408 -15.19 14.69 -9.24
CA CYS A 408 -14.72 14.39 -7.88
C CYS A 408 -15.11 15.50 -6.88
N LEU A 409 -15.12 16.76 -7.32
CA LEU A 409 -15.47 17.93 -6.49
C LEU A 409 -16.97 18.11 -6.28
N SER A 410 -17.82 17.29 -6.93
CA SER A 410 -19.25 17.22 -6.58
C SER A 410 -19.48 16.62 -5.19
N CYS A 411 -18.52 15.87 -4.65
CA CYS A 411 -18.60 15.20 -3.35
C CYS A 411 -17.43 15.55 -2.42
N HIS A 412 -16.23 15.74 -2.97
CA HIS A 412 -15.02 16.01 -2.20
C HIS A 412 -14.66 17.50 -2.16
N SER A 413 -14.01 17.92 -1.08
CA SER A 413 -13.37 19.22 -1.00
C SER A 413 -11.92 19.05 -0.59
N MET A 414 -11.00 19.61 -1.38
CA MET A 414 -9.55 19.52 -1.09
C MET A 414 -9.12 20.50 0.02
N HIS A 415 -9.98 21.47 0.34
CA HIS A 415 -9.76 22.46 1.39
C HIS A 415 -11.02 22.58 2.27
N ASP A 416 -10.83 22.88 3.54
CA ASP A 416 -11.87 23.05 4.56
C ASP A 416 -12.77 21.81 4.79
N SER A 417 -12.24 20.61 4.56
CA SER A 417 -12.84 19.30 4.83
C SER A 417 -12.16 18.58 6.00
N ASP A 418 -12.80 17.50 6.47
CA ASP A 418 -12.11 16.50 7.29
C ASP A 418 -10.97 15.87 6.46
N PRO A 419 -9.76 15.67 7.03
CA PRO A 419 -8.65 15.08 6.30
C PRO A 419 -8.89 13.61 5.92
N ASN A 420 -9.79 12.91 6.63
CA ASN A 420 -10.21 11.57 6.26
C ASN A 420 -11.30 11.64 5.18
N ASP A 421 -11.12 10.87 4.10
CA ASP A 421 -11.92 10.87 2.86
C ASP A 421 -12.05 12.22 2.12
N GLN A 422 -11.78 13.35 2.77
CA GLN A 422 -11.90 14.70 2.21
C GLN A 422 -13.28 15.00 1.61
N LEU A 423 -14.35 14.46 2.20
CA LEU A 423 -15.71 14.80 1.81
C LEU A 423 -16.02 16.26 2.14
N ALA A 424 -16.73 16.94 1.24
CA ALA A 424 -17.16 18.31 1.50
C ALA A 424 -18.20 18.31 2.63
N LYS A 425 -18.31 19.44 3.34
CA LYS A 425 -19.26 19.57 4.45
C LYS A 425 -20.67 19.21 3.99
N GLN A 426 -21.37 18.41 4.80
CA GLN A 426 -22.73 17.89 4.56
C GLN A 426 -22.82 16.79 3.47
N LEU A 427 -21.73 16.48 2.77
CA LEU A 427 -21.68 15.45 1.73
C LEU A 427 -21.21 14.08 2.26
N GLU A 428 -21.19 13.90 3.58
CA GLU A 428 -21.18 12.58 4.25
C GLU A 428 -22.60 11.98 4.36
N SER A 429 -23.61 12.77 4.01
CA SER A 429 -25.01 12.39 3.99
C SER A 429 -25.52 12.26 2.56
N ASP A 430 -26.73 11.74 2.39
CA ASP A 430 -27.42 11.66 1.10
C ASP A 430 -27.58 13.02 0.41
N GLY A 431 -27.32 14.11 1.14
CA GLY A 431 -27.14 15.45 0.60
C GLY A 431 -26.29 15.50 -0.67
N ALA A 432 -25.26 14.66 -0.83
CA ALA A 432 -24.45 14.62 -2.04
C ALA A 432 -25.22 14.13 -3.27
N CYS A 433 -26.03 13.09 -3.12
CA CYS A 433 -26.86 12.54 -4.19
C CYS A 433 -28.04 13.48 -4.49
N LEU A 434 -28.64 14.02 -3.44
CA LEU A 434 -29.83 14.88 -3.51
C LEU A 434 -29.55 16.26 -4.15
N GLN A 435 -28.28 16.61 -4.42
CA GLN A 435 -27.93 17.78 -5.24
C GLN A 435 -28.58 17.72 -6.63
N CYS A 436 -28.60 16.52 -7.21
CA CYS A 436 -29.17 16.26 -8.54
C CYS A 436 -30.47 15.44 -8.46
N HIS A 437 -30.65 14.66 -7.40
CA HIS A 437 -31.79 13.77 -7.18
C HIS A 437 -32.82 14.35 -6.21
N ASP A 438 -33.17 15.61 -6.36
CA ASP A 438 -34.02 16.36 -5.43
C ASP A 438 -35.41 15.71 -5.20
N SER A 439 -35.94 15.03 -6.21
CA SER A 439 -37.20 14.29 -6.12
C SER A 439 -37.21 13.27 -4.98
N HIS A 440 -36.03 12.74 -4.60
CA HIS A 440 -35.92 11.73 -3.57
C HIS A 440 -35.85 12.25 -2.13
N ARG A 441 -35.86 13.58 -1.93
CA ARG A 441 -35.85 14.16 -0.58
C ARG A 441 -37.10 13.82 0.22
N THR A 442 -38.25 13.71 -0.44
CA THR A 442 -39.55 13.52 0.21
C THR A 442 -40.11 12.10 0.08
N ASP A 443 -39.51 11.26 -0.77
CA ASP A 443 -39.98 9.90 -1.05
C ASP A 443 -39.02 8.80 -0.56
N LEU A 444 -38.05 9.16 0.29
CA LEU A 444 -36.92 8.31 0.70
C LEU A 444 -37.32 6.89 1.12
N GLU A 445 -38.28 6.73 2.04
CA GLU A 445 -38.70 5.40 2.51
C GLU A 445 -39.41 4.60 1.41
N SER A 446 -40.16 5.29 0.54
CA SER A 446 -40.82 4.63 -0.60
C SER A 446 -39.84 4.26 -1.71
N HIS A 447 -38.75 5.01 -1.86
CA HIS A 447 -37.69 4.68 -2.80
C HIS A 447 -36.78 3.58 -2.25
N THR A 448 -36.37 3.67 -0.99
CA THR A 448 -35.37 2.77 -0.41
C THR A 448 -35.99 1.50 0.18
N HIS A 449 -37.29 1.52 0.50
CA HIS A 449 -37.98 0.47 1.26
C HIS A 449 -37.40 0.20 2.65
N HIS A 450 -36.65 1.16 3.18
CA HIS A 450 -36.08 1.13 4.53
C HIS A 450 -36.61 2.30 5.36
N ALA A 451 -36.52 2.19 6.69
CA ALA A 451 -36.86 3.30 7.59
C ALA A 451 -35.89 4.47 7.36
N ALA A 452 -36.41 5.70 7.34
CA ALA A 452 -35.68 6.89 6.91
C ALA A 452 -34.37 7.15 7.68
N ASN A 453 -34.28 6.71 8.93
CA ASN A 453 -33.11 6.88 9.80
C ASN A 453 -32.18 5.66 9.84
N SER A 454 -32.43 4.64 9.01
CA SER A 454 -31.61 3.43 8.95
C SER A 454 -30.49 3.56 7.93
N GLU A 455 -29.44 2.75 8.09
CA GLU A 455 -28.36 2.63 7.11
C GLU A 455 -28.84 2.17 5.72
N GLY A 456 -29.97 1.46 5.65
CA GLY A 456 -30.60 1.05 4.38
C GLY A 456 -31.20 2.21 3.58
N SER A 457 -31.45 3.36 4.21
CA SER A 457 -31.90 4.57 3.51
C SER A 457 -30.76 5.49 3.06
N ARG A 458 -29.49 5.09 3.22
CA ARG A 458 -28.34 5.85 2.73
C ARG A 458 -28.08 5.51 1.26
N CYS A 459 -28.18 6.50 0.37
CA CYS A 459 -27.95 6.36 -1.07
C CYS A 459 -26.61 5.68 -1.38
N TYR A 460 -25.56 6.04 -0.62
CA TYR A 460 -24.23 5.44 -0.74
C TYR A 460 -24.22 3.92 -0.54
N ASN A 461 -25.01 3.39 0.39
CA ASN A 461 -24.95 1.98 0.73
C ASN A 461 -25.54 1.11 -0.39
N CYS A 462 -26.48 1.63 -1.17
CA CYS A 462 -27.04 0.95 -2.34
C CYS A 462 -26.29 1.23 -3.64
N HIS A 463 -25.99 2.50 -3.92
CA HIS A 463 -25.44 2.93 -5.20
C HIS A 463 -23.91 3.02 -5.24
N MET A 464 -23.25 3.04 -4.09
CA MET A 464 -21.79 3.02 -3.95
C MET A 464 -21.35 1.91 -2.96
N PRO A 465 -21.71 0.64 -3.22
CA PRO A 465 -21.45 -0.45 -2.29
C PRO A 465 -19.95 -0.72 -2.13
N HIS A 466 -19.57 -1.33 -1.02
CA HIS A 466 -18.19 -1.73 -0.72
C HIS A 466 -17.76 -2.95 -1.55
N THR A 467 -17.45 -2.73 -2.83
CA THR A 467 -17.09 -3.81 -3.78
C THR A 467 -15.63 -3.76 -4.23
N SER A 468 -14.80 -2.95 -3.58
CA SER A 468 -13.37 -2.86 -3.84
C SER A 468 -12.61 -3.07 -2.54
N TYR A 469 -11.34 -3.44 -2.61
CA TYR A 469 -10.48 -3.65 -1.45
C TYR A 469 -9.22 -2.80 -1.56
N ALA A 470 -8.84 -2.13 -0.47
CA ALA A 470 -7.54 -1.52 -0.27
C ALA A 470 -7.34 -1.23 1.23
N LEU A 471 -6.09 -1.08 1.66
CA LEU A 471 -5.77 -0.57 3.01
C LEU A 471 -6.40 -1.41 4.16
N PHE A 472 -6.51 -2.73 3.98
CA PHE A 472 -7.12 -3.66 4.96
C PHE A 472 -8.61 -3.43 5.23
N THR A 473 -9.33 -2.77 4.33
CA THR A 473 -10.77 -2.54 4.43
C THR A 473 -11.44 -2.71 3.06
N SER A 474 -12.75 -2.93 3.05
CA SER A 474 -13.53 -2.75 1.84
C SER A 474 -13.77 -1.25 1.58
N ILE A 475 -13.76 -0.85 0.32
CA ILE A 475 -13.84 0.54 -0.17
C ILE A 475 -15.07 0.68 -1.07
N ARG A 476 -15.74 1.84 -0.98
CA ARG A 476 -16.91 2.16 -1.80
C ARG A 476 -16.56 2.26 -3.27
N SER A 477 -17.32 1.55 -4.09
CA SER A 477 -17.21 1.68 -5.54
C SER A 477 -17.73 3.04 -6.00
N HIS A 478 -16.98 3.65 -6.92
CA HIS A 478 -17.38 4.87 -7.60
C HIS A 478 -18.05 4.61 -8.96
N ARG A 479 -18.35 3.34 -9.32
CA ARG A 479 -19.11 2.98 -10.54
C ARG A 479 -20.53 3.56 -10.55
N ILE A 480 -21.05 3.96 -9.38
CA ILE A 480 -22.38 4.53 -9.11
C ILE A 480 -23.46 3.94 -10.02
N ASP A 481 -24.00 2.80 -9.59
CA ASP A 481 -24.94 1.98 -10.35
C ASP A 481 -26.15 1.56 -9.52
N ILE A 482 -27.12 0.89 -10.16
CA ILE A 482 -28.33 0.38 -9.51
C ILE A 482 -28.07 -1.07 -9.08
N PRO A 483 -28.37 -1.47 -7.83
CA PRO A 483 -28.21 -2.85 -7.37
C PRO A 483 -28.85 -3.88 -8.30
N SER A 484 -28.14 -4.98 -8.57
CA SER A 484 -28.63 -6.03 -9.47
C SER A 484 -28.17 -7.42 -9.06
N ALA A 485 -29.12 -8.31 -8.77
CA ALA A 485 -28.85 -9.72 -8.50
C ALA A 485 -28.31 -10.45 -9.75
N GLU A 486 -28.78 -10.08 -10.95
CA GLU A 486 -28.30 -10.64 -12.22
C GLU A 486 -26.82 -10.30 -12.46
N SER A 487 -26.42 -9.04 -12.20
CA SER A 487 -25.02 -8.62 -12.32
C SER A 487 -24.13 -9.40 -11.36
N SER A 488 -24.53 -9.56 -10.09
CA SER A 488 -23.78 -10.39 -9.13
C SER A 488 -23.63 -11.84 -9.60
N ALA A 489 -24.70 -12.44 -10.12
CA ALA A 489 -24.70 -13.82 -10.58
C ALA A 489 -23.74 -14.05 -11.76
N GLN A 490 -23.71 -13.12 -12.71
CA GLN A 490 -22.86 -13.23 -13.90
C GLN A 490 -21.39 -12.87 -13.63
N THR A 491 -21.14 -11.90 -12.75
CA THR A 491 -19.83 -11.26 -12.62
C THR A 491 -19.06 -11.68 -11.37
N GLY A 492 -19.75 -12.21 -10.37
CA GLY A 492 -19.23 -12.46 -9.03
C GLY A 492 -19.14 -11.21 -8.14
N ARG A 493 -19.39 -10.00 -8.65
CA ARG A 493 -19.34 -8.78 -7.83
C ARG A 493 -20.42 -8.83 -6.74
N PRO A 494 -20.09 -8.68 -5.45
CA PRO A 494 -21.11 -8.57 -4.41
C PRO A 494 -22.06 -7.39 -4.67
N ASN A 495 -23.37 -7.59 -4.50
CA ASN A 495 -24.36 -6.50 -4.59
C ASN A 495 -24.60 -5.87 -3.22
N ALA A 496 -25.05 -4.61 -3.23
CA ALA A 496 -25.37 -3.85 -2.03
C ALA A 496 -26.29 -4.56 -1.03
N CYS A 497 -27.35 -5.22 -1.51
CA CYS A 497 -28.34 -5.83 -0.63
C CYS A 497 -27.71 -6.93 0.24
N ASN A 498 -26.90 -7.80 -0.37
CA ASN A 498 -26.25 -8.90 0.34
C ASN A 498 -24.96 -8.51 1.09
N LEU A 499 -24.54 -7.24 1.05
CA LEU A 499 -23.50 -6.71 1.94
C LEU A 499 -24.08 -6.32 3.32
N CYS A 500 -25.36 -5.92 3.40
CA CYS A 500 -26.07 -5.76 4.66
C CYS A 500 -26.80 -7.05 5.06
N HIS A 501 -27.66 -7.54 4.18
CA HIS A 501 -28.43 -8.78 4.36
C HIS A 501 -27.56 -10.00 4.03
N THR A 502 -26.47 -10.14 4.79
CA THR A 502 -25.50 -11.23 4.69
C THR A 502 -26.14 -12.59 4.97
N ASP A 503 -27.30 -12.62 5.61
CA ASP A 503 -28.12 -13.81 5.82
C ASP A 503 -28.95 -14.22 4.58
N ARG A 504 -29.05 -13.41 3.53
CA ARG A 504 -29.99 -13.65 2.42
C ARG A 504 -29.33 -14.20 1.16
N THR A 505 -30.12 -14.91 0.35
CA THR A 505 -29.70 -15.49 -0.93
C THR A 505 -29.74 -14.45 -2.06
N LEU A 506 -29.15 -14.74 -3.22
CA LEU A 506 -29.31 -13.88 -4.40
C LEU A 506 -30.75 -13.92 -4.95
N GLN A 507 -31.45 -15.04 -4.78
CA GLN A 507 -32.87 -15.13 -5.14
C GLN A 507 -33.71 -14.18 -4.30
N TRP A 508 -33.47 -14.09 -3.00
CA TRP A 508 -34.15 -13.13 -2.14
C TRP A 508 -33.96 -11.69 -2.65
N THR A 509 -32.73 -11.32 -3.01
CA THR A 509 -32.44 -10.00 -3.60
C THR A 509 -33.18 -9.81 -4.92
N SER A 510 -33.16 -10.79 -5.81
CA SER A 510 -33.88 -10.74 -7.09
C SER A 510 -35.38 -10.52 -6.90
N ASP A 511 -36.01 -11.24 -5.97
CA ASP A 511 -37.45 -11.18 -5.72
C ASP A 511 -37.86 -9.80 -5.16
N HIS A 512 -37.04 -9.22 -4.27
CA HIS A 512 -37.29 -7.88 -3.72
C HIS A 512 -37.09 -6.79 -4.76
N LEU A 513 -36.01 -6.85 -5.55
CA LEU A 513 -35.78 -5.88 -6.64
C LEU A 513 -36.90 -5.93 -7.68
N GLN A 514 -37.41 -7.13 -7.99
CA GLN A 514 -38.57 -7.27 -8.86
C GLN A 514 -39.83 -6.67 -8.22
N SER A 515 -40.13 -7.03 -6.97
CA SER A 515 -41.35 -6.59 -6.30
C SER A 515 -41.39 -5.09 -6.01
N TRP A 516 -40.25 -4.46 -5.78
CA TRP A 516 -40.15 -3.05 -5.39
C TRP A 516 -40.00 -2.12 -6.59
N TYR A 517 -39.26 -2.54 -7.61
CA TYR A 517 -38.84 -1.67 -8.71
C TYR A 517 -39.19 -2.20 -10.10
N ASP A 518 -39.98 -3.28 -10.20
CA ASP A 518 -40.32 -3.96 -11.44
C ASP A 518 -39.09 -4.39 -12.27
N MET A 519 -37.95 -4.63 -11.60
CA MET A 519 -36.74 -5.10 -12.26
C MET A 519 -36.92 -6.53 -12.79
N PRO A 520 -36.35 -6.88 -13.96
CA PRO A 520 -36.40 -8.25 -14.45
C PRO A 520 -35.79 -9.22 -13.42
N PRO A 521 -36.44 -10.37 -13.17
CA PRO A 521 -35.90 -11.37 -12.26
C PRO A 521 -34.58 -11.91 -12.81
N ALA A 522 -33.63 -12.18 -11.91
CA ALA A 522 -32.34 -12.74 -12.27
C ALA A 522 -32.52 -14.15 -12.87
N SER A 523 -32.12 -14.27 -14.13
CA SER A 523 -32.28 -15.48 -14.95
C SER A 523 -31.09 -16.43 -14.83
N SER A 524 -29.91 -15.92 -14.46
CA SER A 524 -28.65 -16.69 -14.40
C SER A 524 -28.37 -17.35 -13.05
N LEU A 525 -29.28 -17.28 -12.07
CA LEU A 525 -29.08 -17.87 -10.76
C LEU A 525 -28.99 -19.41 -10.81
N ASP A 526 -27.95 -19.99 -10.20
CA ASP A 526 -27.86 -21.43 -10.01
C ASP A 526 -28.61 -21.92 -8.74
N GLU A 527 -28.61 -23.23 -8.48
CA GLU A 527 -29.29 -23.80 -7.30
C GLU A 527 -28.70 -23.29 -5.97
N GLU A 528 -27.39 -23.08 -5.91
CA GLU A 528 -26.71 -22.64 -4.70
C GLU A 528 -27.05 -21.18 -4.41
N GLN A 529 -27.01 -20.31 -5.42
CA GLN A 529 -27.38 -18.90 -5.34
C GLN A 529 -28.86 -18.68 -4.98
N ARG A 530 -29.71 -19.67 -5.27
CA ARG A 530 -31.12 -19.67 -4.84
C ARG A 530 -31.30 -20.11 -3.40
N GLY A 531 -30.50 -21.09 -2.95
CA GLY A 531 -30.73 -21.81 -1.70
C GLY A 531 -29.77 -21.49 -0.55
N VAL A 532 -28.68 -20.76 -0.77
CA VAL A 532 -27.66 -20.41 0.24
C VAL A 532 -27.45 -18.91 0.28
N SER A 533 -27.18 -18.37 1.47
CA SER A 533 -26.76 -16.98 1.64
C SER A 533 -25.64 -16.64 0.66
N ALA A 534 -25.79 -15.50 -0.02
CA ALA A 534 -24.77 -15.03 -0.96
C ALA A 534 -23.43 -14.78 -0.26
N ALA A 535 -23.46 -14.24 0.97
CA ALA A 535 -22.27 -14.04 1.78
C ALA A 535 -21.57 -15.36 2.14
N LEU A 536 -22.32 -16.43 2.44
CA LEU A 536 -21.71 -17.75 2.68
C LEU A 536 -21.08 -18.34 1.41
N LEU A 537 -21.71 -18.18 0.24
CA LEU A 537 -21.10 -18.61 -1.01
C LEU A 537 -19.79 -17.86 -1.27
N TRP A 538 -19.78 -16.55 -1.11
CA TRP A 538 -18.58 -15.74 -1.28
C TRP A 538 -17.50 -16.05 -0.24
N ALA A 539 -17.85 -16.27 1.02
CA ALA A 539 -16.89 -16.61 2.07
C ALA A 539 -16.28 -18.02 1.92
N LEU A 540 -17.07 -19.00 1.49
CA LEU A 540 -16.64 -20.40 1.45
C LEU A 540 -16.05 -20.81 0.11
N LYS A 541 -16.62 -20.34 -1.00
CA LYS A 541 -16.19 -20.73 -2.34
C LYS A 541 -15.76 -19.60 -3.27
N GLY A 542 -16.02 -18.34 -2.90
CA GLY A 542 -15.63 -17.18 -3.67
C GLY A 542 -14.10 -16.99 -3.74
N ASP A 543 -13.66 -16.12 -4.65
CA ASP A 543 -12.26 -15.72 -4.80
C ASP A 543 -11.77 -14.89 -3.60
N ALA A 544 -10.46 -14.62 -3.54
CA ALA A 544 -9.85 -13.90 -2.41
C ALA A 544 -10.43 -12.49 -2.17
N VAL A 545 -10.89 -11.79 -3.23
CA VAL A 545 -11.50 -10.45 -3.11
C VAL A 545 -12.89 -10.56 -2.51
N GLN A 546 -13.67 -11.52 -2.98
CA GLN A 546 -14.99 -11.81 -2.41
C GLN A 546 -14.86 -12.17 -0.93
N ARG A 547 -13.88 -13.01 -0.57
CA ARG A 547 -13.65 -13.42 0.82
C ARG A 547 -13.22 -12.26 1.72
N VAL A 548 -12.33 -11.37 1.28
CA VAL A 548 -11.92 -10.22 2.11
C VAL A 548 -13.05 -9.20 2.27
N ILE A 549 -13.81 -8.92 1.21
CA ILE A 549 -14.97 -8.01 1.28
C ILE A 549 -16.01 -8.56 2.24
N ILE A 550 -16.36 -9.84 2.14
CA ILE A 550 -17.38 -10.43 3.00
C ILE A 550 -16.88 -10.64 4.42
N ALA A 551 -15.60 -10.93 4.63
CA ALA A 551 -15.02 -10.91 5.98
C ALA A 551 -15.26 -9.56 6.66
N ASP A 552 -15.07 -8.45 5.93
CA ASP A 552 -15.32 -7.09 6.43
C ASP A 552 -16.82 -6.86 6.72
N GLN A 553 -17.68 -7.15 5.74
CA GLN A 553 -19.13 -6.93 5.88
C GLN A 553 -19.79 -7.76 6.98
N LEU A 554 -19.31 -8.98 7.25
CA LEU A 554 -19.82 -9.79 8.37
C LEU A 554 -19.58 -9.15 9.74
N GLY A 555 -18.62 -8.23 9.85
CA GLY A 555 -18.35 -7.44 11.06
C GLY A 555 -18.95 -6.03 11.03
N TRP A 556 -19.55 -5.60 9.92
CA TRP A 556 -20.11 -4.26 9.78
C TRP A 556 -21.38 -4.11 10.61
N ASP A 557 -21.47 -3.04 11.39
CA ASP A 557 -22.57 -2.84 12.35
C ASP A 557 -23.95 -2.82 11.66
N ALA A 558 -24.07 -2.24 10.47
CA ALA A 558 -25.32 -2.23 9.72
C ALA A 558 -25.75 -3.63 9.26
N ALA A 559 -24.80 -4.45 8.80
CA ALA A 559 -25.06 -5.82 8.39
C ALA A 559 -25.48 -6.69 9.58
N ARG A 560 -24.81 -6.53 10.71
CA ARG A 560 -25.11 -7.20 11.98
C ARG A 560 -26.50 -6.87 12.51
N GLU A 561 -26.90 -5.59 12.43
CA GLU A 561 -28.22 -5.14 12.86
C GLU A 561 -29.35 -5.86 12.09
N VAL A 562 -29.19 -6.07 10.77
CA VAL A 562 -30.24 -6.65 9.92
C VAL A 562 -30.14 -8.16 9.72
N SER A 563 -28.95 -8.75 9.84
CA SER A 563 -28.71 -10.19 9.64
C SER A 563 -28.56 -10.99 10.93
N GLY A 564 -28.66 -10.33 12.10
CA GLY A 564 -28.44 -10.94 13.42
C GLY A 564 -26.95 -11.04 13.78
N ASP A 565 -26.65 -11.67 14.92
CA ASP A 565 -25.30 -11.66 15.52
C ASP A 565 -24.81 -13.05 15.98
N ASN A 566 -25.45 -14.13 15.52
CA ASN A 566 -25.27 -15.48 16.08
C ASN A 566 -24.63 -16.51 15.14
N TRP A 567 -24.54 -16.25 13.84
CA TRP A 567 -24.08 -17.24 12.86
C TRP A 567 -22.77 -16.83 12.16
N GLN A 568 -22.45 -15.54 12.12
CA GLN A 568 -21.31 -14.96 11.41
C GLN A 568 -19.96 -15.47 11.91
N ALA A 569 -19.89 -15.89 13.18
CA ALA A 569 -18.69 -16.49 13.73
C ALA A 569 -18.26 -17.76 12.97
N LEU A 570 -19.19 -18.51 12.36
CA LEU A 570 -18.87 -19.69 11.56
C LEU A 570 -17.98 -19.37 10.34
N PRO A 571 -18.42 -18.54 9.37
CA PRO A 571 -17.59 -18.19 8.23
C PRO A 571 -16.35 -17.40 8.65
N LEU A 572 -16.45 -16.49 9.63
CA LEU A 572 -15.29 -15.75 10.13
C LEU A 572 -14.21 -16.68 10.70
N ALA A 573 -14.59 -17.68 11.50
CA ALA A 573 -13.66 -18.69 12.02
C ALA A 573 -12.99 -19.49 10.89
N GLN A 574 -13.72 -19.80 9.82
CA GLN A 574 -13.16 -20.47 8.65
C GLN A 574 -12.15 -19.59 7.89
N LEU A 575 -12.40 -18.29 7.81
CA LEU A 575 -11.51 -17.33 7.16
C LEU A 575 -10.26 -16.99 7.98
N LEU A 576 -10.20 -17.34 9.28
CA LEU A 576 -8.94 -17.32 10.05
C LEU A 576 -7.89 -18.30 9.49
N GLU A 577 -8.29 -19.27 8.66
CA GLU A 577 -7.35 -20.18 7.98
C GLU A 577 -7.21 -19.88 6.48
N ASP A 578 -7.69 -18.73 6.01
CA ASP A 578 -7.58 -18.36 4.60
C ASP A 578 -6.12 -18.32 4.12
N PRO A 579 -5.80 -18.71 2.88
CA PRO A 579 -4.44 -18.59 2.33
C PRO A 579 -3.88 -17.15 2.39
N TYR A 580 -4.70 -16.13 2.24
CA TYR A 580 -4.28 -14.73 2.18
C TYR A 580 -4.24 -14.08 3.56
N ALA A 581 -3.10 -13.49 3.93
CA ALA A 581 -2.90 -12.85 5.23
C ALA A 581 -3.92 -11.74 5.51
N VAL A 582 -4.24 -10.94 4.49
CA VAL A 582 -5.23 -9.86 4.60
C VAL A 582 -6.64 -10.36 4.88
N VAL A 583 -7.07 -11.48 4.28
CA VAL A 583 -8.38 -12.10 4.56
C VAL A 583 -8.44 -12.55 6.01
N ARG A 584 -7.37 -13.19 6.50
CA ARG A 584 -7.25 -13.63 7.90
C ARG A 584 -7.32 -12.45 8.88
N MET A 585 -6.65 -11.35 8.55
CA MET A 585 -6.62 -10.14 9.37
C MET A 585 -8.00 -9.48 9.45
N VAL A 586 -8.66 -9.28 8.30
CA VAL A 586 -10.00 -8.69 8.23
C VAL A 586 -11.02 -9.57 8.95
N ALA A 587 -10.97 -10.89 8.74
CA ALA A 587 -11.86 -11.82 9.45
C ALA A 587 -11.69 -11.74 10.97
N TRP A 588 -10.46 -11.61 11.47
CA TRP A 588 -10.21 -11.42 12.89
C TRP A 588 -10.71 -10.06 13.41
N LYS A 589 -10.49 -8.96 12.66
CA LYS A 589 -11.02 -7.63 13.00
C LYS A 589 -12.55 -7.67 13.14
N SER A 590 -13.23 -8.29 12.19
CA SER A 590 -14.69 -8.46 12.20
C SER A 590 -15.14 -9.34 13.35
N LEU A 591 -14.45 -10.45 13.61
CA LEU A 591 -14.79 -11.36 14.71
C LEU A 591 -14.73 -10.67 16.08
N ARG A 592 -13.79 -9.72 16.27
CA ARG A 592 -13.66 -8.97 17.53
C ARG A 592 -14.82 -8.02 17.81
N LYS A 593 -15.70 -7.76 16.83
CA LYS A 593 -16.92 -6.95 17.02
C LYS A 593 -18.00 -7.71 17.80
N PHE A 594 -17.88 -9.03 17.91
CA PHE A 594 -18.80 -9.87 18.66
C PHE A 594 -18.26 -10.10 20.07
N PRO A 595 -19.02 -9.79 21.13
CA PRO A 595 -18.54 -9.83 22.52
C PRO A 595 -17.86 -11.14 22.96
N PRO A 596 -18.33 -12.35 22.58
CA PRO A 596 -17.69 -13.61 22.99
C PRO A 596 -16.26 -13.78 22.45
N TYR A 597 -15.89 -13.06 21.39
CA TYR A 597 -14.60 -13.24 20.70
C TYR A 597 -13.68 -12.01 20.76
N ALA A 598 -14.16 -10.90 21.33
CA ALA A 598 -13.46 -9.60 21.35
C ALA A 598 -12.02 -9.67 21.89
N GLU A 599 -11.79 -10.53 22.88
CA GLU A 599 -10.52 -10.65 23.60
C GLU A 599 -9.68 -11.87 23.17
N ILE A 600 -10.08 -12.58 22.10
CA ILE A 600 -9.31 -13.74 21.63
C ILE A 600 -8.07 -13.25 20.85
N PRO A 601 -6.85 -13.52 21.36
CA PRO A 601 -5.64 -13.13 20.66
C PRO A 601 -5.46 -13.95 19.39
N TYR A 602 -4.97 -13.32 18.33
CA TYR A 602 -4.76 -13.97 17.05
C TYR A 602 -3.61 -13.30 16.30
N ASP A 603 -2.69 -14.12 15.77
CA ASP A 603 -1.68 -13.64 14.85
C ASP A 603 -1.99 -14.13 13.43
N PHE A 604 -2.43 -13.21 12.57
CA PHE A 604 -2.81 -13.53 11.20
C PHE A 604 -1.62 -13.95 10.32
N ILE A 605 -0.37 -13.73 10.75
CA ILE A 605 0.83 -14.28 10.10
C ILE A 605 1.51 -15.38 10.93
N GLY A 606 0.89 -15.83 12.03
CA GLY A 606 1.37 -16.93 12.85
C GLY A 606 1.36 -18.27 12.10
N THR A 607 1.80 -19.36 12.72
CA THR A 607 1.86 -20.67 12.07
C THR A 607 0.46 -21.24 11.78
N PRO A 608 0.30 -22.16 10.81
CA PRO A 608 -0.98 -22.83 10.59
C PRO A 608 -1.59 -23.45 11.86
N GLU A 609 -0.76 -24.01 12.74
CA GLU A 609 -1.19 -24.64 13.99
C GLU A 609 -1.76 -23.60 14.98
N GLU A 610 -1.11 -22.44 15.10
CA GLU A 610 -1.58 -21.33 15.95
C GLU A 610 -2.94 -20.82 15.46
N ARG A 611 -3.10 -20.66 14.14
CA ARG A 611 -4.36 -20.19 13.55
C ARG A 611 -5.48 -21.23 13.68
N ALA A 612 -5.18 -22.51 13.47
CA ALA A 612 -6.12 -23.60 13.65
C ALA A 612 -6.62 -23.71 15.11
N ALA A 613 -5.74 -23.44 16.09
CA ALA A 613 -6.10 -23.43 17.50
C ALA A 613 -7.14 -22.34 17.82
N VAL A 614 -6.93 -21.13 17.31
CA VAL A 614 -7.89 -20.02 17.50
C VAL A 614 -9.21 -20.31 16.80
N ARG A 615 -9.20 -20.81 15.55
CA ARG A 615 -10.42 -21.24 14.87
C ARG A 615 -11.19 -22.28 15.70
N LYS A 616 -10.49 -23.28 16.25
CA LYS A 616 -11.11 -24.30 17.09
C LYS A 616 -11.79 -23.67 18.32
N GLN A 617 -11.11 -22.75 19.01
CA GLN A 617 -11.66 -22.03 20.16
C GLN A 617 -12.94 -21.26 19.79
N VAL A 618 -12.94 -20.52 18.68
CA VAL A 618 -14.11 -19.77 18.20
C VAL A 618 -15.28 -20.71 17.91
N LEU A 619 -15.03 -21.84 17.25
CA LEU A 619 -16.07 -22.83 16.95
C LEU A 619 -16.61 -23.53 18.20
N GLU A 620 -15.80 -23.72 19.24
CA GLU A 620 -16.24 -24.28 20.53
C GLU A 620 -17.19 -23.32 21.25
N ILE A 621 -16.84 -22.03 21.32
CA ILE A 621 -17.69 -20.98 21.88
C ILE A 621 -19.01 -20.89 21.09
N TRP A 622 -18.92 -20.81 19.75
CA TRP A 622 -20.10 -20.74 18.88
C TRP A 622 -21.05 -21.92 19.12
N ARG A 623 -20.54 -23.16 19.19
CA ARG A 623 -21.35 -24.36 19.46
C ARG A 623 -22.01 -24.35 20.84
N ALA A 624 -21.32 -23.82 21.86
CA ALA A 624 -21.85 -23.75 23.21
C ALA A 624 -23.04 -22.79 23.33
N GLU A 625 -23.12 -21.79 22.44
CA GLU A 625 -24.17 -20.78 22.42
C GLU A 625 -25.36 -21.16 21.52
N GLN A 626 -25.25 -22.22 20.71
CA GLN A 626 -26.30 -22.63 19.77
C GLN A 626 -27.54 -23.19 20.48
N LYS A 627 -28.70 -22.75 19.98
CA LYS A 627 -30.02 -23.24 20.34
C LYS A 627 -30.77 -23.64 19.06
N PRO A 628 -31.72 -24.58 19.13
CA PRO A 628 -32.60 -24.86 17.99
C PRO A 628 -33.22 -23.55 17.49
N PRO A 629 -33.10 -23.24 16.18
CA PRO A 629 -33.56 -21.97 15.66
C PRO A 629 -35.08 -21.92 15.66
N ALA A 630 -35.64 -20.74 15.94
CA ALA A 630 -37.08 -20.51 15.86
C ALA A 630 -37.58 -20.48 14.39
N GLU A 631 -36.68 -20.25 13.45
CA GLU A 631 -36.93 -20.11 12.01
C GLU A 631 -36.05 -21.07 11.20
N ASP A 632 -36.37 -21.28 9.93
CA ASP A 632 -35.58 -22.12 9.02
C ASP A 632 -34.29 -21.43 8.59
N LEU A 633 -33.15 -21.88 9.13
CA LEU A 633 -31.81 -21.36 8.83
C LEU A 633 -31.03 -22.22 7.83
N ARG A 634 -31.69 -23.09 7.04
CA ARG A 634 -30.98 -23.94 6.05
C ARG A 634 -30.21 -23.15 5.01
N HIS A 635 -30.65 -21.92 4.70
CA HIS A 635 -29.94 -21.01 3.81
C HIS A 635 -28.61 -20.50 4.43
N LEU A 636 -28.45 -20.59 5.75
CA LEU A 636 -27.20 -20.35 6.48
C LEU A 636 -26.40 -21.63 6.73
N LEU A 637 -26.81 -22.75 6.11
CA LEU A 637 -26.21 -24.07 6.34
C LEU A 637 -26.34 -24.53 7.80
N ILE A 638 -27.39 -24.07 8.49
CA ILE A 638 -27.73 -24.50 9.86
C ILE A 638 -29.01 -25.34 9.79
N ASP A 639 -28.95 -26.55 10.34
CA ASP A 639 -30.08 -27.48 10.36
C ASP A 639 -31.12 -27.13 11.43
N SER A 640 -32.23 -27.89 11.46
CA SER A 640 -33.32 -27.67 12.42
C SER A 640 -32.93 -27.91 13.89
N THR A 641 -31.77 -28.50 14.14
CA THR A 641 -31.21 -28.70 15.50
C THR A 641 -30.28 -27.56 15.92
N GLY A 642 -30.04 -26.58 15.03
CA GLY A 642 -29.09 -25.49 15.24
C GLY A 642 -27.64 -25.91 14.99
N GLN A 643 -27.43 -27.06 14.34
CA GLN A 643 -26.09 -27.56 14.02
C GLN A 643 -25.72 -27.23 12.58
N LEU A 644 -24.41 -27.09 12.34
CA LEU A 644 -23.88 -26.88 11.00
C LEU A 644 -24.13 -28.11 10.10
N ASP A 645 -24.69 -27.89 8.92
CA ASP A 645 -24.70 -28.85 7.81
C ASP A 645 -23.27 -29.00 7.25
N LYS A 646 -22.52 -29.90 7.89
CA LYS A 646 -21.11 -30.13 7.58
C LYS A 646 -20.88 -30.66 6.18
N GLU A 647 -21.83 -31.44 5.65
CA GLU A 647 -21.68 -32.02 4.30
C GLU A 647 -21.71 -30.91 3.27
N ARG A 648 -22.74 -30.06 3.31
CA ARG A 648 -22.87 -28.93 2.38
C ARG A 648 -21.77 -27.89 2.58
N TRP A 649 -21.40 -27.61 3.83
CA TRP A 649 -20.27 -26.72 4.15
C TRP A 649 -18.95 -27.19 3.54
N ASN A 650 -18.60 -28.47 3.73
CA ASN A 650 -17.37 -29.04 3.20
C ASN A 650 -17.39 -29.13 1.67
N LYS A 651 -18.56 -29.39 1.07
CA LYS A 651 -18.73 -29.32 -0.39
C LYS A 651 -18.37 -27.93 -0.92
N LEU A 652 -18.96 -26.87 -0.37
CA LEU A 652 -18.67 -25.50 -0.78
C LEU A 652 -17.19 -25.16 -0.62
N LEU A 653 -16.57 -25.53 0.51
CA LEU A 653 -15.13 -25.31 0.71
C LEU A 653 -14.25 -26.06 -0.30
N SER A 654 -14.66 -27.26 -0.72
CA SER A 654 -13.92 -28.03 -1.75
C SER A 654 -13.98 -27.40 -3.14
N GLU A 655 -14.93 -26.49 -3.37
CA GLU A 655 -15.14 -25.76 -4.61
C GLU A 655 -14.57 -24.34 -4.55
N ARG A 656 -13.78 -24.01 -3.52
CA ARG A 656 -13.23 -22.66 -3.34
C ARG A 656 -12.32 -22.25 -4.48
N ASP A 657 -12.55 -21.04 -4.97
CA ASP A 657 -11.66 -20.39 -5.92
C ASP A 657 -10.37 -19.95 -5.21
N ASP A 658 -9.37 -20.82 -5.29
CA ASP A 658 -7.99 -20.60 -4.85
C ASP A 658 -7.07 -20.18 -6.00
N THR A 659 -7.62 -19.66 -7.11
CA THR A 659 -6.82 -19.07 -8.18
C THR A 659 -5.91 -18.00 -7.59
N PRO A 660 -4.57 -18.10 -7.75
CA PRO A 660 -3.65 -17.11 -7.23
C PRO A 660 -3.96 -15.72 -7.77
N MET A 661 -4.07 -14.75 -6.88
CA MET A 661 -4.44 -13.38 -7.20
C MET A 661 -3.51 -12.41 -6.47
N GLU A 662 -3.02 -11.42 -7.21
CA GLU A 662 -2.27 -10.29 -6.67
C GLU A 662 -3.02 -9.01 -7.05
N LEU A 663 -3.62 -8.34 -6.07
CA LEU A 663 -4.17 -6.99 -6.29
C LEU A 663 -3.06 -5.97 -6.03
N PRO A 664 -2.57 -5.26 -7.06
CA PRO A 664 -1.57 -4.22 -6.86
C PRO A 664 -2.28 -2.94 -6.38
N GLU A 665 -2.21 -2.71 -5.08
CA GLU A 665 -2.56 -1.42 -4.45
C GLU A 665 -1.53 -0.33 -4.78
#